data_AF-A0A430M9I7-F1
#
_entry.id   AF-A0A430M9I7-F1
#
_cell.length_a   1.000
_cell.length_b   1.000
_cell.length_c   1.000
_cell.angle_alpha   90.00
_cell.angle_beta   90.00
_cell.angle_gamma   90.00
#
_symmetry.space_group_name_H-M   'P 1'
#
loop_
_entity.id
_entity.type
_entity.pdbx_description
1 polymer ?
#
loop_
_entity_poly.entity_id
_entity_poly.type
_entity_poly.pdbx_seq_one_letter_code
_entity_poly.pdbx_strand_id
1 'polypeptide(L)'
;MALWRRFSVTQKILELNTIGAISNALERFEDLLLERRSDYYCIRDIIPHILLRLGREQECYDFLKWWANIDDKDHFNGEYDWNDETLPFLDIRGADPFEPLNKLRLKALSVSQLVALTLLKWRLCVDIRVYPEDHEFLDPGKPLPVNQRPVGRLARAKMQTLSTLGEVEDTFDMLEEQFRKLFRMVNDSNLYLWAGLVKQENPSLPTFHPPRSMEEADLVLWQCLRAWQETTGAIDAIDEELSELTPMAGGTHGVSRVLAADGTAVLRSEEDEETEVLPRERGTGRVFPKRFKPPKPTSKPAKLFQSVLTTDDEHTTRFVHYRNGGKVLVYAHGTCLVNDQMESSAGWAVVFAGPETVEVGVRSVASGRLENKGPFGDDDVATSNRAELRAAVAALRVCDWKEEDFDMVVIATDSSYVVEGATSWVKNWVRNGWKTRIRKDVRNKDLWELLLGDVERWKQQKVTVYFWEISREDNADADAAAKEAAQNGTTIAEFKDITAASPQTGMVSGEMVSCEMVDGKLLPRMLVLCLEYESAFDTYFKSLVSELKSKAKMERANAPKAALAILGQKSPPSIILVADGGIAKDREVRTAVINHLRRGARVVLAGCFSRLLAPERIDRFFSVMGLPWQTAGLCRQAQVNLTSAYLGDYLLSRLTPSYNQKALFLRHISKDQVWYTDPRGLNDVAVACADVGLGKLGYIGDVNGEEPSIAVVLGLCGLLRSPDSLIGSTTIVEDSQENWAIEATSG
;
A
#
# COMPACT_ATOMS: atom_id res chain seq x y z
N MET A 1 43.77 17.13 -21.53
CA MET A 1 43.44 16.06 -22.50
C MET A 1 43.91 14.67 -22.07
N ALA A 2 45.15 14.48 -21.56
CA ALA A 2 45.63 13.16 -21.12
C ALA A 2 44.90 12.60 -19.88
N LEU A 3 44.71 13.44 -18.84
CA LEU A 3 43.95 13.09 -17.62
C LEU A 3 42.50 12.67 -17.92
N TRP A 4 41.78 13.45 -18.75
CA TRP A 4 40.43 13.10 -19.20
C TRP A 4 40.36 11.74 -19.90
N ARG A 5 41.32 11.42 -20.78
CA ARG A 5 41.36 10.09 -21.43
C ARG A 5 41.56 8.97 -20.42
N ARG A 6 42.44 9.15 -19.42
CA ARG A 6 42.62 8.16 -18.34
C ARG A 6 41.35 7.99 -17.51
N PHE A 7 40.67 9.08 -17.18
CA PHE A 7 39.39 9.06 -16.49
C PHE A 7 38.33 8.27 -17.30
N SER A 8 38.12 8.62 -18.57
CA SER A 8 37.13 7.94 -19.43
C SER A 8 37.45 6.45 -19.65
N VAL A 9 38.73 6.07 -19.76
CA VAL A 9 39.12 4.65 -19.84
C VAL A 9 38.79 3.93 -18.53
N THR A 10 39.04 4.57 -17.39
CA THR A 10 38.78 3.99 -16.07
C THR A 10 37.28 3.79 -15.84
N GLN A 11 36.42 4.71 -16.30
CA GLN A 11 34.97 4.53 -16.28
C GLN A 11 34.53 3.30 -17.09
N LYS A 12 35.07 3.11 -18.30
CA LYS A 12 34.77 1.92 -19.13
C LYS A 12 35.22 0.60 -18.49
N ILE A 13 36.32 0.63 -17.72
CA ILE A 13 36.76 -0.54 -16.95
C ILE A 13 35.74 -0.85 -15.85
N LEU A 14 35.25 0.17 -15.15
CA LEU A 14 34.24 0.00 -14.10
C LEU A 14 32.94 -0.62 -14.63
N GLU A 15 32.55 -0.30 -15.87
CA GLU A 15 31.37 -0.86 -16.57
C GLU A 15 31.45 -2.39 -16.80
N LEU A 16 32.65 -2.98 -16.81
CA LEU A 16 32.83 -4.45 -16.96
C LEU A 16 32.27 -5.25 -15.77
N ASN A 17 32.06 -4.60 -14.63
CA ASN A 17 31.31 -5.14 -13.49
C ASN A 17 31.83 -6.46 -12.90
N THR A 18 33.14 -6.73 -13.02
CA THR A 18 33.81 -7.86 -12.36
C THR A 18 34.65 -7.37 -11.19
N ILE A 19 34.85 -8.20 -10.16
CA ILE A 19 35.67 -7.83 -8.98
C ILE A 19 37.05 -7.31 -9.39
N GLY A 20 37.71 -7.99 -10.35
CA GLY A 20 39.00 -7.57 -10.87
C GLY A 20 38.98 -6.22 -11.60
N ALA A 21 37.93 -5.96 -12.39
CA ALA A 21 37.78 -4.66 -13.07
C ALA A 21 37.47 -3.53 -12.08
N ILE A 22 36.64 -3.80 -11.06
CA ILE A 22 36.31 -2.84 -10.00
C ILE A 22 37.56 -2.48 -9.19
N SER A 23 38.36 -3.48 -8.80
CA SER A 23 39.64 -3.26 -8.11
C SER A 23 40.61 -2.45 -8.98
N ASN A 24 40.73 -2.79 -10.26
CA ASN A 24 41.61 -2.05 -11.18
C ASN A 24 41.13 -0.61 -11.42
N ALA A 25 39.82 -0.39 -11.48
CA ALA A 25 39.25 0.94 -11.61
C ALA A 25 39.53 1.80 -10.36
N LEU A 26 39.43 1.21 -9.16
CA LEU A 26 39.75 1.89 -7.91
C LEU A 26 41.20 2.39 -7.88
N GLU A 27 42.18 1.51 -8.16
CA GLU A 27 43.60 1.86 -8.19
C GLU A 27 43.86 3.04 -9.14
N ARG A 28 43.25 3.01 -10.34
CA ARG A 28 43.38 4.07 -11.33
C ARG A 28 42.73 5.39 -10.89
N PHE A 29 41.59 5.32 -10.21
CA PHE A 29 40.93 6.50 -9.67
C PHE A 29 41.72 7.12 -8.52
N GLU A 30 42.29 6.30 -7.63
CA GLU A 30 43.19 6.74 -6.56
C GLU A 30 44.44 7.42 -7.14
N ASP A 31 45.08 6.83 -8.16
CA ASP A 31 46.22 7.44 -8.87
C ASP A 31 45.86 8.80 -9.48
N LEU A 32 44.68 8.90 -10.12
CA LEU A 32 44.20 10.15 -10.72
C LEU A 32 43.92 11.21 -9.65
N LEU A 33 43.37 10.81 -8.51
CA LEU A 33 43.09 11.69 -7.39
C LEU A 33 44.38 12.16 -6.70
N LEU A 34 45.40 11.31 -6.61
CA LEU A 34 46.73 11.68 -6.10
C LEU A 34 47.45 12.67 -7.03
N GLU A 35 47.37 12.49 -8.35
CA GLU A 35 47.95 13.41 -9.34
C GLU A 35 47.25 14.78 -9.36
N ARG A 36 45.98 14.83 -8.97
CA ARG A 36 45.16 16.05 -8.91
C ARG A 36 44.29 16.06 -7.65
N ARG A 37 44.90 16.42 -6.51
CA ARG A 37 44.25 16.45 -5.19
C ARG A 37 43.00 17.34 -5.13
N SER A 38 42.94 18.39 -5.95
CA SER A 38 41.78 19.30 -6.06
C SER A 38 40.53 18.67 -6.71
N ASP A 39 40.64 17.43 -7.21
CA ASP A 39 39.55 16.61 -7.74
C ASP A 39 38.63 17.28 -8.79
N TYR A 40 39.22 17.73 -9.89
CA TYR A 40 38.46 18.36 -11.00
C TYR A 40 37.40 17.46 -11.66
N TYR A 41 37.44 16.15 -11.43
CA TYR A 41 36.55 15.18 -12.08
C TYR A 41 35.57 14.52 -11.10
N CYS A 42 35.48 15.02 -9.86
CA CYS A 42 34.62 14.46 -8.82
C CYS A 42 34.87 12.96 -8.57
N ILE A 43 36.12 12.52 -8.69
CA ILE A 43 36.54 11.14 -8.43
C ILE A 43 36.22 10.75 -6.98
N ARG A 44 36.27 11.71 -6.05
CA ARG A 44 35.91 11.51 -4.64
C ARG A 44 34.45 11.12 -4.42
N ASP A 45 33.59 11.30 -5.43
CA ASP A 45 32.18 10.89 -5.39
C ASP A 45 32.01 9.45 -5.88
N ILE A 46 32.98 8.90 -6.61
CA ILE A 46 32.94 7.54 -7.18
C ILE A 46 33.60 6.53 -6.23
N ILE A 47 34.77 6.88 -5.67
CA ILE A 47 35.60 5.98 -4.85
C ILE A 47 34.83 5.32 -3.69
N PRO A 48 34.03 6.03 -2.87
CA PRO A 48 33.32 5.43 -1.75
C PRO A 48 32.39 4.26 -2.16
N HIS A 49 31.69 4.41 -3.28
CA HIS A 49 30.80 3.35 -3.79
C HIS A 49 31.59 2.14 -4.26
N ILE A 50 32.74 2.35 -4.91
CA ILE A 50 33.63 1.27 -5.32
C ILE A 50 34.17 0.50 -4.10
N LEU A 51 34.60 1.22 -3.05
CA LEU A 51 35.08 0.61 -1.80
C LEU A 51 33.99 -0.27 -1.16
N LEU A 52 32.73 0.19 -1.15
CA LEU A 52 31.60 -0.60 -0.65
C LEU A 52 31.35 -1.86 -1.50
N ARG A 53 31.48 -1.80 -2.82
CA ARG A 53 31.34 -2.98 -3.69
C ARG A 53 32.44 -4.02 -3.46
N LEU A 54 33.63 -3.59 -3.07
CA LEU A 54 34.76 -4.47 -2.74
C LEU A 54 34.73 -4.99 -1.29
N GLY A 55 33.74 -4.60 -0.48
CA GLY A 55 33.69 -4.96 0.96
C GLY A 55 34.84 -4.34 1.76
N ARG A 56 35.26 -3.13 1.38
CA ARG A 56 36.30 -2.33 2.06
C ARG A 56 35.65 -1.22 2.90
N GLU A 57 34.76 -1.61 3.82
CA GLU A 57 33.95 -0.65 4.60
C GLU A 57 34.78 0.30 5.47
N GLN A 58 35.87 -0.18 6.09
CA GLN A 58 36.74 0.67 6.92
C GLN A 58 37.36 1.80 6.10
N GLU A 59 37.85 1.46 4.91
CA GLU A 59 38.53 2.42 4.03
C GLU A 59 37.53 3.40 3.43
N CYS A 60 36.30 2.96 3.15
CA CYS A 60 35.20 3.85 2.78
C CYS A 60 34.94 4.89 3.88
N TYR A 61 34.85 4.46 5.15
CA TYR A 61 34.63 5.37 6.26
C TYR A 61 35.78 6.36 6.46
N ASP A 62 37.02 5.85 6.47
CA ASP A 62 38.23 6.66 6.62
C ASP A 62 38.33 7.73 5.52
N PHE A 63 38.03 7.35 4.27
CA PHE A 63 38.00 8.26 3.12
C PHE A 63 36.95 9.36 3.30
N LEU A 64 35.71 8.99 3.64
CA LEU A 64 34.61 9.96 3.85
C LEU A 64 34.90 10.90 5.03
N LYS A 65 35.45 10.38 6.13
CA LYS A 65 35.81 11.18 7.31
C LYS A 65 36.91 12.19 7.00
N TRP A 66 37.90 11.81 6.21
CA TRP A 66 38.97 12.72 5.79
C TRP A 66 38.40 13.89 5.00
N TRP A 67 37.59 13.62 3.97
CA TRP A 67 36.96 14.66 3.16
C TRP A 67 35.97 15.53 3.95
N ALA A 68 35.27 14.96 4.94
CA ALA A 68 34.36 15.74 5.77
C ALA A 68 35.10 16.79 6.62
N ASN A 69 36.34 16.51 7.04
CA ASN A 69 37.01 17.30 8.08
C ASN A 69 38.26 18.06 7.59
N ILE A 70 38.68 17.90 6.34
CA ILE A 70 39.92 18.49 5.83
C ILE A 70 39.97 20.03 5.91
N ASP A 71 38.82 20.70 5.75
CA ASP A 71 38.70 22.17 5.83
C ASP A 71 38.24 22.66 7.23
N ASP A 72 38.41 21.85 8.28
CA ASP A 72 38.08 22.24 9.66
C ASP A 72 39.03 23.32 10.20
N LYS A 73 38.58 24.21 11.09
CA LYS A 73 39.47 25.21 11.70
C LYS A 73 40.60 24.56 12.51
N ASP A 74 40.36 23.35 13.01
CA ASP A 74 41.33 22.54 13.73
C ASP A 74 42.31 21.79 12.80
N HIS A 75 42.03 21.74 11.48
CA HIS A 75 42.87 21.12 10.45
C HIS A 75 43.28 22.16 9.39
N PHE A 76 44.56 22.49 9.28
CA PHE A 76 45.06 23.49 8.32
C PHE A 76 44.40 24.88 8.42
N ASN A 77 43.92 25.28 9.60
CA ASN A 77 43.22 26.56 9.84
C ASN A 77 42.01 26.83 8.93
N GLY A 78 41.42 25.78 8.34
CA GLY A 78 40.31 25.90 7.39
C GLY A 78 40.70 26.29 5.97
N GLU A 79 41.99 26.23 5.60
CA GLU A 79 42.48 26.48 4.24
C GLU A 79 43.54 25.43 3.84
N TYR A 80 43.09 24.25 3.37
CA TYR A 80 43.99 23.24 2.81
C TYR A 80 44.49 23.65 1.41
N ASP A 81 45.81 23.71 1.21
CA ASP A 81 46.39 24.01 -0.11
C ASP A 81 46.44 22.75 -0.98
N TRP A 82 45.48 22.64 -1.90
CA TRP A 82 45.37 21.53 -2.85
C TRP A 82 46.56 21.38 -3.80
N ASN A 83 47.41 22.41 -3.95
CA ASN A 83 48.60 22.36 -4.80
C ASN A 83 49.88 21.99 -4.04
N ASP A 84 49.81 21.93 -2.70
CA ASP A 84 50.94 21.50 -1.88
C ASP A 84 50.93 19.97 -1.71
N GLU A 85 51.81 19.30 -2.46
CA GLU A 85 51.95 17.85 -2.42
C GLU A 85 52.62 17.35 -1.12
N THR A 86 53.19 18.24 -0.30
CA THR A 86 53.83 17.88 0.97
C THR A 86 52.84 17.74 2.13
N LEU A 87 51.62 18.28 1.98
CA LEU A 87 50.58 18.14 3.00
C LEU A 87 50.05 16.70 3.09
N PRO A 88 49.65 16.24 4.30
CA PRO A 88 48.98 14.96 4.48
C PRO A 88 47.71 14.84 3.63
N PHE A 89 47.56 13.72 2.92
CA PHE A 89 46.45 13.46 2.02
C PHE A 89 45.86 12.07 2.25
N LEU A 90 44.55 11.99 2.48
CA LEU A 90 43.83 10.74 2.80
C LEU A 90 44.51 9.91 3.90
N ASP A 91 44.95 10.56 4.97
CA ASP A 91 45.82 9.99 6.02
C ASP A 91 45.05 9.48 7.26
N ILE A 92 43.73 9.64 7.32
CA ILE A 92 42.90 8.99 8.35
C ILE A 92 42.89 7.48 8.11
N ARG A 93 43.16 6.69 9.16
CA ARG A 93 43.15 5.23 9.14
C ARG A 93 42.54 4.68 10.42
N GLY A 94 41.63 3.71 10.29
CA GLY A 94 41.03 3.01 11.43
C GLY A 94 40.12 3.90 12.28
N ALA A 95 39.50 4.93 11.68
CA ALA A 95 38.52 5.73 12.39
C ALA A 95 37.29 4.89 12.75
N ASP A 96 36.69 5.16 13.91
CA ASP A 96 35.54 4.39 14.41
C ASP A 96 34.28 4.65 13.55
N PRO A 97 33.81 3.67 12.74
CA PRO A 97 32.62 3.85 11.91
C PRO A 97 31.33 3.87 12.72
N PHE A 98 31.37 3.57 14.02
CA PHE A 98 30.23 3.63 14.94
C PHE A 98 30.15 4.97 15.69
N GLU A 99 31.11 5.88 15.51
CA GLU A 99 31.06 7.17 16.21
C GLU A 99 29.85 8.02 15.77
N PRO A 100 29.38 8.96 16.61
CA PRO A 100 28.26 9.84 16.27
C PRO A 100 28.56 10.73 15.05
N LEU A 101 27.54 11.02 14.26
CA LEU A 101 27.66 11.82 13.03
C LEU A 101 28.19 13.25 13.24
N ASN A 102 28.17 13.78 14.47
CA ASN A 102 28.73 15.10 14.77
C ASN A 102 30.27 15.14 14.68
N LYS A 103 30.94 13.99 14.54
CA LYS A 103 32.38 13.88 14.25
C LYS A 103 32.73 14.10 12.78
N LEU A 104 31.72 14.19 11.91
CA LEU A 104 31.87 14.54 10.50
C LEU A 104 31.19 15.89 10.24
N ARG A 105 31.85 16.81 9.54
CA ARG A 105 31.15 17.99 9.01
C ARG A 105 30.35 17.60 7.78
N LEU A 106 29.18 17.00 7.98
CA LEU A 106 28.34 16.44 6.90
C LEU A 106 28.00 17.45 5.78
N LYS A 107 27.98 18.76 6.06
CA LYS A 107 27.78 19.81 5.05
C LYS A 107 28.93 19.98 4.07
N ALA A 108 30.12 19.46 4.40
CA ALA A 108 31.29 19.48 3.52
C ALA A 108 31.28 18.31 2.52
N LEU A 109 30.46 17.29 2.76
CA LEU A 109 30.32 16.14 1.86
C LEU A 109 29.37 16.46 0.71
N SER A 110 29.68 15.90 -0.48
CA SER A 110 28.77 15.93 -1.62
C SER A 110 27.55 15.05 -1.37
N VAL A 111 26.49 15.23 -2.18
CA VAL A 111 25.29 14.38 -2.08
C VAL A 111 25.63 12.91 -2.36
N SER A 112 26.54 12.64 -3.30
CA SER A 112 27.00 11.28 -3.60
C SER A 112 27.75 10.64 -2.42
N GLN A 113 28.59 11.42 -1.73
CA GLN A 113 29.29 10.96 -0.53
C GLN A 113 28.33 10.71 0.64
N LEU A 114 27.30 11.54 0.81
CA LEU A 114 26.23 11.28 1.77
C LEU A 114 25.50 9.97 1.44
N VAL A 115 25.18 9.71 0.17
CA VAL A 115 24.57 8.44 -0.29
C VAL A 115 25.47 7.24 0.06
N ALA A 116 26.79 7.34 -0.13
CA ALA A 116 27.73 6.28 0.24
C ALA A 116 27.74 6.04 1.76
N LEU A 117 27.76 7.13 2.55
CA LEU A 117 27.74 7.06 4.02
C LEU A 117 26.42 6.44 4.53
N THR A 118 25.29 6.76 3.92
CA THR A 118 23.98 6.15 4.23
C THR A 118 24.03 4.64 4.02
N LEU A 119 24.55 4.16 2.88
CA LEU A 119 24.68 2.73 2.59
C LEU A 119 25.60 2.04 3.60
N LEU A 120 26.74 2.67 3.94
CA LEU A 120 27.66 2.14 4.95
C LEU A 120 26.99 1.99 6.32
N LYS A 121 26.25 3.01 6.78
CA LYS A 121 25.55 2.96 8.08
C LYS A 121 24.45 1.91 8.09
N TRP A 122 23.70 1.76 6.99
CA TRP A 122 22.73 0.68 6.83
C TRP A 122 23.38 -0.70 6.91
N ARG A 123 24.50 -0.92 6.22
CA ARG A 123 25.25 -2.18 6.28
C ARG A 123 25.67 -2.53 7.70
N LEU A 124 26.20 -1.57 8.45
CA LEU A 124 26.57 -1.78 9.86
C LEU A 124 25.34 -2.09 10.72
N CYS A 125 24.22 -1.39 10.51
CA CYS A 125 22.96 -1.60 11.23
C CYS A 125 22.42 -3.03 11.06
N VAL A 126 22.29 -3.49 9.81
CA VAL A 126 21.82 -4.84 9.49
C VAL A 126 22.77 -5.89 10.05
N ASP A 127 24.08 -5.67 9.92
CA ASP A 127 25.08 -6.61 10.42
C ASP A 127 25.04 -6.72 11.96
N ILE A 128 24.76 -5.63 12.70
CA ILE A 128 24.53 -5.64 14.16
C ILE A 128 23.28 -6.46 14.54
N ARG A 129 22.18 -6.30 13.79
CA ARG A 129 20.89 -6.94 14.08
C ARG A 129 20.89 -8.46 13.94
N VAL A 130 21.70 -9.02 13.04
CA VAL A 130 21.76 -10.47 12.78
C VAL A 130 22.55 -11.25 13.85
N TYR A 131 23.30 -10.56 14.70
CA TYR A 131 24.22 -11.18 15.67
C TYR A 131 23.60 -12.01 16.80
N PRO A 132 22.44 -11.66 17.41
CA PRO A 132 21.87 -12.42 18.52
C PRO A 132 21.49 -13.87 18.17
N GLU A 133 21.36 -14.20 16.88
CA GLU A 133 21.03 -15.56 16.41
C GLU A 133 22.27 -16.45 16.17
N ASP A 134 23.49 -15.87 16.14
CA ASP A 134 24.71 -16.52 15.64
C ASP A 134 25.76 -16.83 16.73
N HIS A 135 25.35 -17.02 17.98
CA HIS A 135 26.27 -17.41 19.07
C HIS A 135 27.03 -18.74 18.82
N GLU A 136 26.61 -19.56 17.85
CA GLU A 136 27.28 -20.82 17.47
C GLU A 136 28.38 -20.69 16.40
N PHE A 137 28.55 -19.53 15.75
CA PHE A 137 29.41 -19.38 14.56
C PHE A 137 30.78 -18.70 14.81
N LEU A 138 31.34 -18.83 16.01
CA LEU A 138 32.69 -18.38 16.33
C LEU A 138 33.82 -19.32 15.86
N ASP A 139 33.54 -20.35 15.05
CA ASP A 139 34.58 -21.20 14.47
C ASP A 139 35.09 -20.63 13.12
N PRO A 140 36.31 -20.06 13.06
CA PRO A 140 36.87 -19.48 11.85
C PRO A 140 37.11 -20.49 10.71
N GLY A 141 36.88 -21.79 10.93
CA GLY A 141 37.03 -22.86 9.94
C GLY A 141 35.74 -23.35 9.26
N LYS A 142 34.53 -22.91 9.66
CA LYS A 142 33.27 -23.39 9.06
C LYS A 142 32.81 -22.54 7.87
N PRO A 143 32.40 -23.15 6.74
CA PRO A 143 31.81 -22.42 5.63
C PRO A 143 30.41 -21.92 6.01
N LEU A 144 30.14 -20.66 5.69
CA LEU A 144 28.86 -19.98 5.94
C LEU A 144 27.73 -20.62 5.12
N PRO A 145 26.48 -20.62 5.64
CA PRO A 145 25.32 -21.02 4.86
C PRO A 145 25.17 -20.12 3.62
N VAL A 146 24.86 -20.73 2.49
CA VAL A 146 24.94 -20.16 1.12
C VAL A 146 24.01 -18.96 0.88
N ASN A 147 23.07 -18.67 1.80
CA ASN A 147 21.95 -17.76 1.57
C ASN A 147 21.85 -16.56 2.55
N GLN A 148 22.85 -16.32 3.39
CA GLN A 148 22.90 -15.14 4.27
C GLN A 148 24.17 -14.33 3.99
N ARG A 149 24.05 -13.00 3.93
CA ARG A 149 25.19 -12.09 3.80
C ARG A 149 26.11 -12.29 5.01
N PRO A 150 27.41 -12.58 4.85
CA PRO A 150 28.34 -12.68 5.97
C PRO A 150 28.40 -11.36 6.75
N VAL A 151 28.29 -11.43 8.08
CA VAL A 151 28.47 -10.27 8.97
C VAL A 151 29.82 -9.60 8.68
N GLY A 152 29.79 -8.30 8.38
CA GLY A 152 30.96 -7.51 8.03
C GLY A 152 32.04 -7.55 9.12
N ARG A 153 33.31 -7.37 8.73
CA ARG A 153 34.45 -7.42 9.68
C ARG A 153 34.34 -6.35 10.77
N LEU A 154 33.82 -5.17 10.44
CA LEU A 154 33.61 -4.06 11.37
C LEU A 154 32.57 -4.37 12.44
N ALA A 155 31.42 -4.89 12.03
CA ALA A 155 30.35 -5.30 12.94
C ALA A 155 30.87 -6.39 13.89
N ARG A 156 31.55 -7.43 13.36
CA ARG A 156 32.18 -8.48 14.20
C ARG A 156 33.18 -7.91 15.20
N ALA A 157 34.06 -7.01 14.77
CA ALA A 157 35.04 -6.40 15.66
C ALA A 157 34.36 -5.55 16.75
N LYS A 158 33.31 -4.80 16.40
CA LYS A 158 32.52 -4.02 17.37
C LYS A 158 31.82 -4.92 18.37
N MET A 159 31.15 -5.99 17.92
CA MET A 159 30.44 -6.92 18.79
C MET A 159 31.37 -7.61 19.80
N GLN A 160 32.61 -7.91 19.42
CA GLN A 160 33.61 -8.46 20.36
C GLN A 160 33.95 -7.50 21.52
N THR A 161 33.59 -6.22 21.41
CA THR A 161 33.78 -5.21 22.47
C THR A 161 32.53 -5.00 23.34
N LEU A 162 31.35 -5.47 22.91
CA LEU A 162 30.09 -5.31 23.63
C LEU A 162 29.89 -6.49 24.59
N SER A 163 29.53 -6.21 25.84
CA SER A 163 29.46 -7.21 26.93
C SER A 163 28.02 -7.61 27.28
N THR A 164 27.02 -6.83 26.86
CA THR A 164 25.60 -7.08 27.18
C THR A 164 24.69 -6.93 25.97
N LEU A 165 23.52 -7.59 26.02
CA LEU A 165 22.50 -7.46 24.97
C LEU A 165 21.99 -6.01 24.85
N GLY A 166 21.88 -5.29 25.97
CA GLY A 166 21.47 -3.88 25.96
C GLY A 166 22.46 -2.97 25.22
N GLU A 167 23.77 -3.22 25.32
CA GLU A 167 24.77 -2.45 24.55
C GLU A 167 24.69 -2.72 23.03
N VAL A 168 24.21 -3.91 22.64
CA VAL A 168 23.95 -4.25 21.23
C VAL A 168 22.71 -3.50 20.72
N GLU A 169 21.63 -3.48 21.51
CA GLU A 169 20.42 -2.70 21.22
C GLU A 169 20.73 -1.20 21.13
N ASP A 170 21.46 -0.64 22.09
CA ASP A 170 21.88 0.77 22.08
C ASP A 170 22.71 1.11 20.83
N THR A 171 23.61 0.21 20.42
CA THR A 171 24.43 0.39 19.21
C THR A 171 23.58 0.31 17.94
N PHE A 172 22.59 -0.57 17.91
CA PHE A 172 21.63 -0.70 16.81
C PHE A 172 20.78 0.58 16.68
N ASP A 173 20.14 1.03 17.76
CA ASP A 173 19.30 2.23 17.79
C ASP A 173 20.08 3.46 17.34
N MET A 174 21.32 3.60 17.81
CA MET A 174 22.21 4.68 17.38
C MET A 174 22.49 4.63 15.88
N LEU A 175 22.79 3.45 15.31
CA LEU A 175 23.06 3.32 13.87
C LEU A 175 21.80 3.58 13.03
N GLU A 176 20.64 3.16 13.52
CA GLU A 176 19.35 3.39 12.89
C GLU A 176 19.00 4.88 12.86
N GLU A 177 19.16 5.60 13.97
CA GLU A 177 18.97 7.06 14.02
C GLU A 177 19.92 7.78 13.06
N GLN A 178 21.18 7.35 13.00
CA GLN A 178 22.17 7.92 12.08
C GLN A 178 21.79 7.67 10.61
N PHE A 179 21.31 6.47 10.28
CA PHE A 179 20.81 6.14 8.94
C PHE A 179 19.64 7.05 8.54
N ARG A 180 18.61 7.18 9.37
CA ARG A 180 17.44 8.05 9.11
C ARG A 180 17.84 9.50 8.92
N LYS A 181 18.79 10.00 9.71
CA LYS A 181 19.30 11.36 9.59
C LYS A 181 19.99 11.60 8.25
N LEU A 182 20.84 10.67 7.81
CA LEU A 182 21.52 10.76 6.52
C LEU A 182 20.54 10.62 5.35
N PHE A 183 19.56 9.73 5.47
CA PHE A 183 18.48 9.57 4.51
C PHE A 183 17.73 10.89 4.25
N ARG A 184 17.29 11.58 5.31
CA ARG A 184 16.65 12.90 5.20
C ARG A 184 17.56 13.95 4.58
N MET A 185 18.84 13.97 4.96
CA MET A 185 19.80 14.92 4.40
C MET A 185 19.99 14.74 2.88
N VAL A 186 20.04 13.50 2.40
CA VAL A 186 20.10 13.24 0.95
C VAL A 186 18.80 13.67 0.27
N ASN A 187 17.65 13.35 0.87
CA ASN A 187 16.33 13.72 0.32
C ASN A 187 16.16 15.24 0.21
N ASP A 188 16.55 15.98 1.26
CA ASP A 188 16.54 17.45 1.28
C ASP A 188 17.53 18.07 0.29
N SER A 189 18.60 17.35 -0.02
CA SER A 189 19.59 17.79 -1.01
C SER A 189 19.08 17.59 -2.44
N ASN A 190 18.42 16.46 -2.73
CA ASN A 190 17.83 16.18 -4.04
C ASN A 190 16.70 15.14 -3.93
N LEU A 191 15.45 15.60 -4.15
CA LEU A 191 14.21 14.81 -3.97
C LEU A 191 14.06 13.65 -4.97
N TYR A 192 14.80 13.68 -6.09
CA TYR A 192 14.69 12.67 -7.15
C TYR A 192 15.58 11.44 -6.89
N LEU A 193 16.58 11.55 -6.02
CA LEU A 193 17.60 10.52 -5.81
C LEU A 193 17.04 9.21 -5.29
N TRP A 194 16.35 9.23 -4.14
CA TRP A 194 15.83 8.01 -3.54
C TRP A 194 14.75 7.39 -4.41
N ALA A 195 13.88 8.20 -5.02
CA ALA A 195 12.86 7.72 -5.96
C ALA A 195 13.50 7.02 -7.18
N GLY A 196 14.56 7.60 -7.76
CA GLY A 196 15.29 6.97 -8.86
C GLY A 196 16.04 5.71 -8.44
N LEU A 197 16.60 5.67 -7.22
CA LEU A 197 17.29 4.51 -6.67
C LEU A 197 16.32 3.33 -6.48
N VAL A 198 15.12 3.58 -5.94
CA VAL A 198 14.06 2.57 -5.74
C VAL A 198 13.52 2.03 -7.06
N LYS A 199 13.33 2.91 -8.05
CA LYS A 199 12.91 2.49 -9.40
C LYS A 199 13.97 1.66 -10.13
N GLN A 200 15.24 1.80 -9.73
CA GLN A 200 16.39 1.13 -10.34
C GLN A 200 16.49 1.38 -11.86
N GLU A 201 16.03 2.55 -12.30
CA GLU A 201 16.22 2.99 -13.68
C GLU A 201 17.73 3.14 -13.93
N ASN A 202 18.21 2.59 -15.04
CA ASN A 202 19.64 2.62 -15.37
C ASN A 202 19.93 3.98 -16.05
N PRO A 203 20.50 4.97 -15.35
CA PRO A 203 20.49 6.35 -15.81
C PRO A 203 21.51 6.55 -16.93
N SER A 204 21.14 7.35 -17.94
CA SER A 204 22.11 7.82 -18.94
C SER A 204 22.93 8.96 -18.37
N LEU A 205 24.25 8.94 -18.57
CA LEU A 205 25.15 9.96 -18.02
C LEU A 205 24.80 11.35 -18.61
N PRO A 206 24.37 12.33 -17.80
CA PRO A 206 23.90 13.61 -18.31
C PRO A 206 25.06 14.48 -18.76
N THR A 207 24.83 15.29 -19.79
CA THR A 207 25.84 16.25 -20.30
C THR A 207 25.97 17.47 -19.38
N PHE A 208 24.90 17.82 -18.65
CA PHE A 208 24.84 18.93 -17.72
C PHE A 208 23.92 18.55 -16.54
N HIS A 209 24.34 18.87 -15.31
CA HIS A 209 23.66 18.46 -14.08
C HIS A 209 23.57 19.65 -13.09
N PRO A 210 22.51 20.46 -13.16
CA PRO A 210 22.25 21.49 -12.17
C PRO A 210 22.08 20.89 -10.76
N PRO A 211 22.57 21.55 -9.69
CA PRO A 211 22.28 21.10 -8.33
C PRO A 211 20.78 21.01 -8.06
N ARG A 212 20.36 19.97 -7.33
CA ARG A 212 18.98 19.64 -6.98
C ARG A 212 18.07 19.26 -8.16
N SER A 213 18.63 18.93 -9.32
CA SER A 213 17.86 18.53 -10.50
C SER A 213 17.79 17.02 -10.68
N MET A 214 16.92 16.56 -11.57
CA MET A 214 16.82 15.16 -11.97
C MET A 214 18.13 14.67 -12.62
N GLU A 215 18.83 15.53 -13.36
CA GLU A 215 20.11 15.21 -13.98
C GLU A 215 21.25 15.04 -12.94
N GLU A 216 21.28 15.83 -11.86
CA GLU A 216 22.21 15.54 -10.76
C GLU A 216 21.88 14.19 -10.11
N ALA A 217 20.59 13.86 -10.00
CA ALA A 217 20.17 12.57 -9.48
C ALA A 217 20.64 11.41 -10.38
N ASP A 218 20.47 11.52 -11.69
CA ASP A 218 20.95 10.53 -12.67
C ASP A 218 22.47 10.32 -12.59
N LEU A 219 23.24 11.40 -12.41
CA LEU A 219 24.69 11.30 -12.23
C LEU A 219 25.06 10.52 -10.96
N VAL A 220 24.44 10.82 -9.83
CA VAL A 220 24.72 10.14 -8.56
C VAL A 220 24.26 8.68 -8.62
N LEU A 221 23.10 8.41 -9.23
CA LEU A 221 22.61 7.04 -9.45
C LEU A 221 23.56 6.23 -10.32
N TRP A 222 24.13 6.82 -11.37
CA TRP A 222 25.16 6.18 -12.18
C TRP A 222 26.39 5.77 -11.34
N GLN A 223 26.75 6.58 -10.33
CA GLN A 223 27.88 6.28 -9.44
C GLN A 223 27.57 5.19 -8.41
N CYS A 224 26.35 5.17 -7.84
CA CYS A 224 26.05 4.40 -6.64
C CYS A 224 25.16 3.17 -6.85
N LEU A 225 24.33 3.11 -7.91
CA LEU A 225 23.24 2.14 -8.07
C LEU A 225 23.70 0.69 -7.87
N ARG A 226 24.86 0.31 -8.43
CA ARG A 226 25.42 -1.04 -8.29
C ARG A 226 25.76 -1.40 -6.85
N ALA A 227 26.31 -0.47 -6.08
CA ALA A 227 26.67 -0.72 -4.68
C ALA A 227 25.41 -0.98 -3.82
N TRP A 228 24.32 -0.29 -4.12
CA TRP A 228 23.02 -0.50 -3.48
C TRP A 228 22.36 -1.81 -3.90
N GLN A 229 22.38 -2.15 -5.20
CA GLN A 229 21.87 -3.42 -5.72
C GLN A 229 22.60 -4.64 -5.16
N GLU A 230 23.91 -4.54 -4.95
CA GLU A 230 24.74 -5.61 -4.39
C GLU A 230 24.56 -5.75 -2.86
N THR A 231 23.90 -4.80 -2.20
CA THR A 231 23.65 -4.84 -0.76
C THR A 231 22.24 -5.34 -0.46
N THR A 232 22.14 -6.53 0.12
CA THR A 232 20.85 -7.14 0.50
C THR A 232 20.03 -6.22 1.39
N GLY A 233 18.76 -5.97 1.01
CA GLY A 233 17.80 -5.18 1.78
C GLY A 233 18.03 -3.66 1.79
N ALA A 234 19.07 -3.15 1.13
CA ALA A 234 19.38 -1.72 1.15
C ALA A 234 18.39 -0.86 0.36
N ILE A 235 17.95 -1.31 -0.82
CA ILE A 235 16.93 -0.60 -1.60
C ILE A 235 15.57 -0.66 -0.90
N ASP A 236 15.23 -1.82 -0.31
CA ASP A 236 13.98 -2.00 0.43
C ASP A 236 13.88 -1.04 1.63
N ALA A 237 14.97 -0.82 2.35
CA ALA A 237 15.02 0.14 3.46
C ALA A 237 14.81 1.59 3.02
N ILE A 238 15.31 1.95 1.84
CA ILE A 238 15.09 3.29 1.27
C ILE A 238 13.65 3.46 0.78
N ASP A 239 13.04 2.41 0.22
CA ASP A 239 11.62 2.40 -0.20
C ASP A 239 10.68 2.54 1.02
N GLU A 240 11.02 1.87 2.13
CA GLU A 240 10.32 1.96 3.41
C GLU A 240 10.40 3.38 3.99
N GLU A 241 11.60 3.94 4.13
CA GLU A 241 11.79 5.32 4.62
C GLU A 241 11.19 6.37 3.67
N LEU A 242 11.18 6.12 2.35
CA LEU A 242 10.49 6.97 1.39
C LEU A 242 8.98 6.93 1.57
N SER A 243 8.43 5.76 1.87
CA SER A 243 6.99 5.61 2.16
C SER A 243 6.61 6.40 3.41
N GLU A 244 7.53 6.60 4.36
CA GLU A 244 7.34 7.49 5.52
C GLU A 244 7.49 8.99 5.19
N LEU A 245 8.34 9.35 4.21
CA LEU A 245 8.50 10.76 3.76
C LEU A 245 7.45 11.21 2.75
N THR A 246 6.86 10.27 2.03
CA THR A 246 5.73 10.54 1.16
C THR A 246 4.55 10.81 2.10
N PRO A 247 3.96 12.01 2.08
CA PRO A 247 2.77 12.23 2.89
C PRO A 247 1.69 11.28 2.39
N MET A 248 1.37 10.25 3.17
CA MET A 248 -0.04 9.93 3.39
C MET A 248 -0.68 11.28 3.70
N ALA A 249 -1.48 11.80 2.79
CA ALA A 249 -1.96 13.16 2.90
C ALA A 249 -2.78 13.29 4.20
N GLY A 250 -2.14 13.92 5.20
CA GLY A 250 -2.72 14.29 6.49
C GLY A 250 -2.00 13.72 7.72
N GLY A 251 -0.97 14.41 8.23
CA GLY A 251 -0.57 14.20 9.64
C GLY A 251 0.81 14.72 10.04
N THR A 252 0.88 15.92 10.61
CA THR A 252 2.08 16.47 11.25
C THR A 252 2.61 15.59 12.40
N HIS A 253 3.76 14.95 12.23
CA HIS A 253 4.55 14.39 13.34
C HIS A 253 5.55 15.43 13.87
N GLY A 254 5.03 16.40 14.60
CA GLY A 254 5.81 17.12 15.60
C GLY A 254 5.51 16.49 16.95
N VAL A 255 6.48 15.79 17.55
CA VAL A 255 6.41 15.30 18.93
C VAL A 255 6.14 16.49 19.85
N SER A 256 4.88 16.73 20.18
CA SER A 256 4.50 17.66 21.24
C SER A 256 4.27 16.86 22.51
N ARG A 257 5.29 16.86 23.37
CA ARG A 257 5.13 16.51 24.79
C ARG A 257 4.12 17.49 25.39
N VAL A 258 2.89 17.02 25.63
CA VAL A 258 1.95 17.73 26.51
C VAL A 258 2.12 17.16 27.91
N LEU A 259 2.66 17.99 28.81
CA LEU A 259 2.70 17.73 30.24
C LEU A 259 1.27 17.89 30.80
N ALA A 260 0.75 16.88 31.49
CA ALA A 260 -0.37 17.07 32.41
C ALA A 260 0.10 17.89 33.63
N ALA A 261 -0.83 18.62 34.24
CA ALA A 261 -0.56 19.61 35.29
C ALA A 261 0.04 19.05 36.61
N ASP A 262 0.25 17.74 36.71
CA ASP A 262 0.77 17.03 37.89
C ASP A 262 2.08 16.24 37.64
N GLY A 263 2.63 16.24 36.42
CA GLY A 263 4.01 15.80 36.17
C GLY A 263 4.27 14.28 36.17
N THR A 264 3.25 13.43 36.10
CA THR A 264 3.42 11.96 35.97
C THR A 264 3.26 11.46 34.53
N ALA A 265 4.22 10.67 34.06
CA ALA A 265 4.15 9.96 32.78
C ALA A 265 3.28 8.69 32.93
N VAL A 266 2.27 8.53 32.07
CA VAL A 266 1.46 7.32 31.98
C VAL A 266 1.61 6.72 30.58
N LEU A 267 2.10 5.48 30.53
CA LEU A 267 2.12 4.64 29.33
C LEU A 267 0.71 4.10 29.09
N ARG A 268 0.21 4.21 27.85
CA ARG A 268 -0.99 3.50 27.38
C ARG A 268 -0.56 2.46 26.35
N SER A 269 -1.06 1.24 26.50
CA SER A 269 -0.83 0.07 25.65
C SER A 269 -1.58 0.19 24.32
N GLU A 270 -0.90 -0.19 23.23
CA GLU A 270 -1.39 -0.24 21.85
C GLU A 270 -2.21 -1.52 21.59
N GLU A 271 -3.38 -1.61 22.21
CA GLU A 271 -4.49 -2.44 21.73
C GLU A 271 -5.63 -1.45 21.44
N ASP A 272 -5.78 -1.03 20.19
CA ASP A 272 -6.96 -0.39 19.55
C ASP A 272 -6.50 0.52 18.38
N GLU A 273 -6.02 -0.04 17.26
CA GLU A 273 -5.99 0.67 15.97
C GLU A 273 -6.92 -0.05 14.99
N GLU A 274 -8.22 0.20 15.17
CA GLU A 274 -9.23 0.00 14.14
C GLU A 274 -8.96 0.93 12.95
N THR A 275 -9.16 0.41 11.72
CA THR A 275 -9.41 1.11 10.44
C THR A 275 -9.33 2.64 10.44
N GLU A 276 -8.61 3.26 9.51
CA GLU A 276 -8.69 4.71 9.22
C GLU A 276 -10.15 5.20 9.10
N VAL A 277 -10.72 5.61 10.24
CA VAL A 277 -12.05 6.19 10.39
C VAL A 277 -11.80 7.68 10.47
N LEU A 278 -12.35 8.45 9.53
CA LEU A 278 -12.31 9.90 9.59
C LEU A 278 -12.82 10.33 10.97
N PRO A 279 -12.05 11.13 11.74
CA PRO A 279 -12.40 11.44 13.12
C PRO A 279 -13.83 12.00 13.18
N ARG A 280 -14.67 11.33 13.97
CA ARG A 280 -16.07 11.70 14.18
C ARG A 280 -16.10 12.74 15.29
N GLU A 281 -16.06 14.00 14.90
CA GLU A 281 -16.13 15.12 15.85
C GLU A 281 -17.54 15.73 15.87
N ARG A 282 -18.05 16.01 17.08
CA ARG A 282 -19.26 16.81 17.24
C ARG A 282 -18.91 18.28 16.96
N GLY A 283 -19.43 18.82 15.87
CA GLY A 283 -19.17 20.19 15.45
C GLY A 283 -19.60 21.22 16.48
N THR A 284 -18.77 22.26 16.65
CA THR A 284 -18.97 23.29 17.66
C THR A 284 -20.01 24.34 17.25
N GLY A 285 -20.37 24.39 15.97
CA GLY A 285 -21.25 25.40 15.40
C GLY A 285 -20.57 26.78 15.30
N ARG A 286 -19.25 26.81 15.13
CA ARG A 286 -18.47 28.02 14.82
C ARG A 286 -18.48 28.33 13.33
N VAL A 287 -18.59 27.30 12.50
CA VAL A 287 -18.68 27.42 11.03
C VAL A 287 -19.99 26.79 10.57
N PHE A 288 -20.64 27.43 9.59
CA PHE A 288 -21.90 26.95 9.04
C PHE A 288 -21.86 26.88 7.51
N PRO A 289 -22.53 25.90 6.89
CA PRO A 289 -22.72 25.84 5.46
C PRO A 289 -23.43 27.08 4.89
N LYS A 290 -23.21 27.34 3.60
CA LYS A 290 -23.86 28.43 2.86
C LYS A 290 -24.88 27.89 1.88
N ARG A 291 -25.94 28.67 1.59
CA ARG A 291 -26.86 28.33 0.50
C ARG A 291 -26.22 28.72 -0.83
N PHE A 292 -26.12 27.77 -1.77
CA PHE A 292 -25.71 28.04 -3.14
C PHE A 292 -26.80 28.83 -3.86
N LYS A 293 -26.43 29.89 -4.58
CA LYS A 293 -27.36 30.70 -5.38
C LYS A 293 -26.97 30.55 -6.84
N PRO A 294 -27.72 29.78 -7.65
CA PRO A 294 -27.42 29.67 -9.07
C PRO A 294 -27.63 31.03 -9.77
N PRO A 295 -26.96 31.28 -10.92
CA PRO A 295 -27.07 32.55 -11.65
C PRO A 295 -28.50 32.89 -12.07
N LYS A 296 -29.32 31.87 -12.35
CA LYS A 296 -30.76 31.99 -12.59
C LYS A 296 -31.49 30.95 -11.74
N PRO A 297 -32.69 31.25 -11.22
CA PRO A 297 -33.51 30.26 -10.50
C PRO A 297 -33.82 29.00 -11.32
N THR A 298 -33.82 29.11 -12.65
CA THR A 298 -34.08 27.99 -13.58
C THR A 298 -32.81 27.28 -14.06
N SER A 299 -31.64 27.63 -13.54
CA SER A 299 -30.39 26.95 -13.88
C SER A 299 -30.42 25.51 -13.38
N LYS A 300 -30.09 24.56 -14.28
CA LYS A 300 -29.98 23.14 -13.94
C LYS A 300 -28.57 22.77 -13.46
N PRO A 301 -28.43 21.87 -12.48
CA PRO A 301 -27.12 21.39 -12.00
C PRO A 301 -26.20 20.89 -13.11
N ALA A 302 -26.69 19.98 -13.96
CA ALA A 302 -25.92 19.43 -15.10
C ALA A 302 -25.44 20.49 -16.13
N LYS A 303 -26.05 21.69 -16.16
CA LYS A 303 -25.58 22.79 -17.02
C LYS A 303 -24.49 23.63 -16.36
N LEU A 304 -24.52 23.75 -15.04
CA LEU A 304 -23.53 24.53 -14.29
C LEU A 304 -22.32 23.69 -13.90
N PHE A 305 -22.51 22.39 -13.65
CA PHE A 305 -21.49 21.44 -13.27
C PHE A 305 -21.48 20.29 -14.28
N GLN A 306 -20.42 20.23 -15.07
CA GLN A 306 -20.26 19.26 -16.15
C GLN A 306 -19.36 18.12 -15.66
N SER A 307 -19.57 16.91 -16.18
CA SER A 307 -18.66 15.80 -15.94
C SER A 307 -17.34 16.10 -16.66
N VAL A 308 -16.24 16.25 -15.92
CA VAL A 308 -14.91 16.55 -16.46
C VAL A 308 -13.89 15.64 -15.78
N LEU A 309 -12.88 15.18 -16.54
CA LEU A 309 -11.72 14.46 -16.02
C LEU A 309 -10.87 15.38 -15.13
N THR A 310 -10.48 14.90 -13.95
CA THR A 310 -9.60 15.64 -13.04
C THR A 310 -8.16 15.62 -13.54
N THR A 311 -7.39 16.71 -13.32
CA THR A 311 -6.05 16.90 -13.90
C THR A 311 -4.96 16.00 -13.31
N ASP A 312 -5.21 15.41 -12.14
CA ASP A 312 -4.23 14.57 -11.41
C ASP A 312 -4.40 13.07 -11.66
N ASP A 313 -5.48 12.65 -12.32
CA ASP A 313 -5.79 11.25 -12.61
C ASP A 313 -6.60 11.14 -13.91
N GLU A 314 -6.01 10.57 -14.97
CA GLU A 314 -6.61 10.42 -16.31
C GLU A 314 -7.89 9.55 -16.32
N HIS A 315 -8.33 9.03 -15.17
CA HIS A 315 -9.34 7.97 -15.06
C HIS A 315 -10.55 8.34 -14.18
N THR A 316 -10.56 9.53 -13.56
CA THR A 316 -11.59 9.93 -12.60
C THR A 316 -12.35 11.18 -13.08
N THR A 317 -13.68 11.10 -13.17
CA THR A 317 -14.53 12.27 -13.50
C THR A 317 -15.17 12.88 -12.27
N ARG A 318 -15.42 14.20 -12.31
CA ARG A 318 -16.17 14.95 -11.29
C ARG A 318 -17.15 15.91 -11.94
N PHE A 319 -18.23 16.25 -11.25
CA PHE A 319 -19.15 17.31 -11.68
C PHE A 319 -18.54 18.68 -11.35
N VAL A 320 -17.72 19.20 -12.26
CA VAL A 320 -16.94 20.43 -12.07
C VAL A 320 -17.65 21.63 -12.69
N HIS A 321 -17.61 22.77 -12.01
CA HIS A 321 -18.29 23.97 -12.49
C HIS A 321 -17.66 24.52 -13.80
N TYR A 322 -18.49 24.72 -14.84
CA TYR A 322 -18.04 25.05 -16.21
C TYR A 322 -17.16 26.31 -16.37
N ARG A 323 -17.17 27.23 -15.39
CA ARG A 323 -16.32 28.45 -15.38
C ARG A 323 -15.25 28.48 -14.29
N ASN A 324 -15.24 27.49 -13.40
CA ASN A 324 -14.31 27.49 -12.26
C ASN A 324 -14.01 26.05 -11.86
N GLY A 325 -12.81 25.58 -12.19
CA GLY A 325 -12.34 24.22 -11.93
C GLY A 325 -12.27 23.85 -10.44
N GLY A 326 -12.15 24.83 -9.53
CA GLY A 326 -12.08 24.58 -8.09
C GLY A 326 -13.43 24.30 -7.41
N LYS A 327 -14.54 24.19 -8.17
CA LYS A 327 -15.87 23.94 -7.60
C LYS A 327 -16.44 22.62 -8.08
N VAL A 328 -16.80 21.76 -7.13
CA VAL A 328 -17.41 20.45 -7.38
C VAL A 328 -18.86 20.38 -6.88
N LEU A 329 -19.67 19.59 -7.58
CA LEU A 329 -21.05 19.27 -7.20
C LEU A 329 -21.14 17.78 -6.83
N VAL A 330 -21.93 17.50 -5.80
CA VAL A 330 -22.25 16.14 -5.35
C VAL A 330 -23.76 16.06 -5.12
N TYR A 331 -24.40 15.03 -5.67
CA TYR A 331 -25.83 14.78 -5.45
C TYR A 331 -26.02 13.89 -4.22
N ALA A 332 -26.98 14.21 -3.38
CA ALA A 332 -27.30 13.45 -2.17
C ALA A 332 -28.82 13.21 -2.08
N HIS A 333 -29.20 11.98 -1.73
CA HIS A 333 -30.60 11.63 -1.49
C HIS A 333 -30.73 10.55 -0.41
N GLY A 334 -31.82 10.62 0.35
CA GLY A 334 -32.19 9.61 1.32
C GLY A 334 -33.67 9.28 1.28
N THR A 335 -33.99 8.00 1.42
CA THR A 335 -35.37 7.50 1.34
C THR A 335 -35.69 6.53 2.46
N CYS A 336 -36.99 6.33 2.72
CA CYS A 336 -37.48 5.38 3.70
C CYS A 336 -38.73 4.70 3.15
N LEU A 337 -38.68 3.37 3.05
CA LEU A 337 -39.76 2.50 2.61
C LEU A 337 -40.57 2.09 3.85
N VAL A 338 -41.83 2.53 3.88
CA VAL A 338 -42.85 2.33 4.94
C VAL A 338 -42.62 3.12 6.22
N ASN A 339 -43.55 4.03 6.53
CA ASN A 339 -43.40 5.10 7.52
C ASN A 339 -44.10 4.83 8.87
N ASP A 340 -44.36 3.58 9.26
CA ASP A 340 -44.96 3.28 10.57
C ASP A 340 -44.50 1.92 11.16
N GLN A 341 -43.80 2.02 12.29
CA GLN A 341 -43.55 1.06 13.37
C GLN A 341 -42.99 -0.34 13.04
N MET A 342 -41.75 -0.56 13.51
CA MET A 342 -40.97 -1.80 13.67
C MET A 342 -40.25 -2.42 12.45
N GLU A 343 -40.62 -2.12 11.19
CA GLU A 343 -39.93 -2.68 10.00
C GLU A 343 -39.58 -1.63 8.92
N SER A 344 -39.47 -0.35 9.26
CA SER A 344 -39.10 0.71 8.30
C SER A 344 -37.67 0.51 7.78
N SER A 345 -37.51 0.31 6.47
CA SER A 345 -36.20 0.21 5.83
C SER A 345 -35.85 1.51 5.12
N ALA A 346 -34.72 2.12 5.47
CA ALA A 346 -34.27 3.38 4.90
C ALA A 346 -32.90 3.24 4.25
N GLY A 347 -32.60 4.07 3.25
CA GLY A 347 -31.37 4.04 2.49
C GLY A 347 -30.93 5.45 2.10
N TRP A 348 -29.63 5.64 1.96
CA TRP A 348 -29.01 6.90 1.54
C TRP A 348 -28.09 6.64 0.34
N ALA A 349 -27.90 7.66 -0.49
CA ALA A 349 -26.99 7.60 -1.63
C ALA A 349 -26.37 8.96 -1.95
N VAL A 350 -25.19 8.89 -2.57
CA VAL A 350 -24.38 10.02 -3.02
C VAL A 350 -23.85 9.72 -4.41
N VAL A 351 -24.07 10.62 -5.36
CA VAL A 351 -23.50 10.55 -6.72
C VAL A 351 -22.46 11.65 -6.85
N PHE A 352 -21.20 11.26 -7.05
CA PHE A 352 -20.04 12.17 -7.00
C PHE A 352 -19.20 12.19 -8.28
N ALA A 353 -19.49 11.32 -9.24
CA ALA A 353 -18.86 11.28 -10.56
C ALA A 353 -19.89 11.02 -11.68
N GLY A 354 -19.52 11.32 -12.93
CA GLY A 354 -20.35 11.05 -14.11
C GLY A 354 -20.27 9.58 -14.59
N PRO A 355 -21.17 9.14 -15.49
CA PRO A 355 -21.25 7.75 -15.97
C PRO A 355 -20.08 7.32 -16.87
N GLU A 356 -19.20 8.23 -17.28
CA GLU A 356 -18.03 7.92 -18.12
C GLU A 356 -16.93 7.14 -17.37
N THR A 357 -17.05 6.93 -16.06
CA THR A 357 -16.10 6.18 -15.22
C THR A 357 -16.34 4.67 -15.16
N VAL A 358 -17.38 4.16 -15.84
CA VAL A 358 -17.80 2.75 -15.74
C VAL A 358 -16.76 1.77 -16.32
N GLU A 359 -15.86 2.23 -17.20
CA GLU A 359 -14.81 1.38 -17.79
C GLU A 359 -13.65 1.05 -16.82
N VAL A 360 -13.47 1.78 -15.70
CA VAL A 360 -12.26 1.66 -14.83
C VAL A 360 -12.55 1.20 -13.38
N GLY A 361 -13.79 0.84 -13.04
CA GLY A 361 -14.13 0.28 -11.72
C GLY A 361 -14.14 1.27 -10.55
N VAL A 362 -14.06 2.58 -10.83
CA VAL A 362 -14.36 3.65 -9.86
C VAL A 362 -15.88 3.82 -9.81
N ARG A 363 -16.49 3.51 -8.66
CA ARG A 363 -17.94 3.70 -8.47
C ARG A 363 -18.25 5.19 -8.49
N SER A 364 -19.19 5.62 -9.34
CA SER A 364 -19.70 7.00 -9.38
C SER A 364 -20.75 7.29 -8.29
N VAL A 365 -21.22 6.23 -7.63
CA VAL A 365 -22.28 6.24 -6.63
C VAL A 365 -21.79 5.52 -5.36
N ALA A 366 -21.98 6.16 -4.21
CA ALA A 366 -21.87 5.52 -2.91
C ALA A 366 -23.26 5.48 -2.27
N SER A 367 -23.72 4.31 -1.85
CA SER A 367 -25.04 4.13 -1.22
C SER A 367 -24.98 3.10 -0.09
N GLY A 368 -25.97 3.14 0.78
CA GLY A 368 -26.05 2.21 1.91
C GLY A 368 -27.40 2.25 2.63
N ARG A 369 -27.73 1.15 3.32
CA ARG A 369 -28.88 1.12 4.24
C ARG A 369 -28.60 2.07 5.40
N LEU A 370 -29.61 2.80 5.83
CA LEU A 370 -29.52 3.69 6.98
C LEU A 370 -29.20 2.87 8.23
N GLU A 371 -28.26 3.37 9.02
CA GLU A 371 -27.70 2.65 10.14
C GLU A 371 -28.66 2.61 11.33
N ASN A 372 -28.63 1.50 12.06
CA ASN A 372 -29.47 1.28 13.24
C ASN A 372 -29.05 2.20 14.41
N LYS A 373 -27.78 2.58 14.46
CA LYS A 373 -27.20 3.51 15.44
C LYS A 373 -26.52 4.68 14.75
N GLY A 374 -26.60 5.86 15.36
CA GLY A 374 -25.93 7.06 14.90
C GLY A 374 -24.41 6.99 15.01
N PRO A 375 -23.69 7.97 14.43
CA PRO A 375 -22.22 8.00 14.38
C PRO A 375 -21.52 7.97 15.75
N PHE A 376 -22.24 8.33 16.81
CA PHE A 376 -21.75 8.37 18.19
C PHE A 376 -22.42 7.31 19.09
N GLY A 377 -23.08 6.31 18.50
CA GLY A 377 -23.79 5.25 19.22
C GLY A 377 -25.19 5.62 19.72
N ASP A 378 -25.69 6.81 19.39
CA ASP A 378 -27.05 7.27 19.71
C ASP A 378 -28.11 6.42 18.99
N ASP A 379 -29.11 5.88 19.70
CA ASP A 379 -30.25 5.19 19.09
C ASP A 379 -31.24 6.22 18.51
N ASP A 380 -31.65 6.05 17.25
CA ASP A 380 -32.66 6.89 16.63
C ASP A 380 -33.46 6.10 15.58
N VAL A 381 -34.65 6.59 15.24
CA VAL A 381 -35.57 5.88 14.35
C VAL A 381 -35.19 6.15 12.89
N ALA A 382 -35.17 5.09 12.08
CA ALA A 382 -35.04 5.20 10.64
C ALA A 382 -36.19 6.04 10.07
N THR A 383 -35.87 7.21 9.52
CA THR A 383 -36.83 8.12 8.89
C THR A 383 -36.23 8.68 7.61
N SER A 384 -37.07 9.10 6.66
CA SER A 384 -36.58 9.77 5.44
C SER A 384 -35.70 10.98 5.76
N ASN A 385 -36.06 11.83 6.74
CA ASN A 385 -35.22 12.97 7.14
C ASN A 385 -33.84 12.56 7.67
N ARG A 386 -33.75 11.42 8.38
CA ARG A 386 -32.48 10.90 8.90
C ARG A 386 -31.61 10.35 7.76
N ALA A 387 -32.22 9.65 6.80
CA ALA A 387 -31.55 9.17 5.59
C ALA A 387 -31.01 10.33 4.72
N GLU A 388 -31.81 11.38 4.53
CA GLU A 388 -31.43 12.57 3.78
C GLU A 388 -30.23 13.29 4.42
N LEU A 389 -30.26 13.44 5.75
CA LEU A 389 -29.15 14.05 6.47
C LEU A 389 -27.89 13.17 6.47
N ARG A 390 -28.05 11.85 6.52
CA ARG A 390 -26.95 10.89 6.39
C ARG A 390 -26.29 10.96 5.01
N ALA A 391 -27.07 11.13 3.94
CA ALA A 391 -26.57 11.33 2.59
C ALA A 391 -25.75 12.63 2.47
N ALA A 392 -26.18 13.71 3.12
CA ALA A 392 -25.41 14.95 3.16
C ALA A 392 -24.07 14.81 3.89
N VAL A 393 -24.03 14.07 5.00
CA VAL A 393 -22.78 13.71 5.70
C VAL A 393 -21.89 12.85 4.81
N ALA A 394 -22.46 11.84 4.14
CA ALA A 394 -21.75 10.99 3.20
C ALA A 394 -21.08 11.80 2.08
N ALA A 395 -21.76 12.81 1.53
CA ALA A 395 -21.20 13.68 0.49
C ALA A 395 -19.95 14.45 0.94
N LEU A 396 -19.79 14.74 2.23
CA LEU A 396 -18.58 15.40 2.77
C LEU A 396 -17.46 14.43 3.14
N ARG A 397 -17.75 13.12 3.16
CA ARG A 397 -16.81 12.08 3.59
C ARG A 397 -16.35 11.18 2.44
N VAL A 398 -17.11 11.13 1.34
CA VAL A 398 -16.87 10.24 0.19
C VAL A 398 -15.52 10.46 -0.51
N CYS A 399 -15.03 11.70 -0.56
CA CYS A 399 -13.74 12.04 -1.18
C CYS A 399 -12.99 13.05 -0.31
N ASP A 400 -11.66 13.07 -0.43
CA ASP A 400 -10.90 14.24 0.01
C ASP A 400 -10.98 15.35 -1.06
N TRP A 401 -11.94 16.25 -0.89
CA TRP A 401 -12.19 17.34 -1.84
C TRP A 401 -11.01 18.31 -1.97
N LYS A 402 -10.14 18.42 -0.96
CA LYS A 402 -8.99 19.32 -1.03
C LYS A 402 -7.84 18.69 -1.78
N GLU A 403 -7.62 17.38 -1.64
CA GLU A 403 -6.63 16.64 -2.43
C GLU A 403 -6.97 16.65 -3.92
N GLU A 404 -8.26 16.60 -4.27
CA GLU A 404 -8.74 16.77 -5.65
C GLU A 404 -8.77 18.24 -6.12
N ASP A 405 -8.05 19.12 -5.44
CA ASP A 405 -7.88 20.53 -5.75
C ASP A 405 -9.18 21.38 -5.83
N PHE A 406 -10.24 20.96 -5.15
CA PHE A 406 -11.44 21.77 -4.97
C PHE A 406 -11.33 22.70 -3.74
N ASP A 407 -11.79 23.94 -3.90
CA ASP A 407 -11.95 24.92 -2.82
C ASP A 407 -13.42 25.10 -2.38
N MET A 408 -14.34 24.48 -3.12
CA MET A 408 -15.78 24.59 -2.91
C MET A 408 -16.51 23.29 -3.27
N VAL A 409 -17.29 22.79 -2.31
CA VAL A 409 -18.17 21.63 -2.50
C VAL A 409 -19.62 22.09 -2.43
N VAL A 410 -20.42 21.72 -3.44
CA VAL A 410 -21.86 22.00 -3.49
C VAL A 410 -22.62 20.68 -3.36
N ILE A 411 -23.34 20.50 -2.25
CA ILE A 411 -24.23 19.35 -2.04
C ILE A 411 -25.60 19.72 -2.61
N ALA A 412 -26.01 19.02 -3.67
CA ALA A 412 -27.32 19.15 -4.27
C ALA A 412 -28.28 18.07 -3.75
N THR A 413 -29.45 18.50 -3.29
CA THR A 413 -30.50 17.60 -2.78
C THR A 413 -31.88 18.23 -3.01
N ASP A 414 -32.92 17.41 -3.14
CA ASP A 414 -34.31 17.85 -3.18
C ASP A 414 -34.93 17.99 -1.76
N SER A 415 -34.14 17.73 -0.71
CA SER A 415 -34.58 17.84 0.68
C SER A 415 -34.48 19.27 1.21
N SER A 416 -35.61 19.98 1.22
CA SER A 416 -35.71 21.30 1.90
C SER A 416 -35.36 21.22 3.39
N TYR A 417 -35.61 20.08 4.05
CA TYR A 417 -35.22 19.84 5.44
C TYR A 417 -33.69 19.94 5.63
N VAL A 418 -32.91 19.32 4.74
CA VAL A 418 -31.45 19.37 4.80
C VAL A 418 -30.94 20.77 4.44
N VAL A 419 -31.45 21.37 3.37
CA VAL A 419 -30.96 22.69 2.89
C VAL A 419 -31.28 23.80 3.89
N GLU A 420 -32.53 23.89 4.36
CA GLU A 420 -32.92 24.90 5.35
C GLU A 420 -32.30 24.58 6.73
N GLY A 421 -32.22 23.31 7.10
CA GLY A 421 -31.58 22.87 8.32
C GLY A 421 -30.12 23.32 8.40
N ALA A 422 -29.33 22.99 7.38
CA ALA A 422 -27.90 23.27 7.32
C ALA A 422 -27.58 24.77 7.18
N THR A 423 -28.39 25.52 6.42
CA THR A 423 -28.06 26.92 6.08
C THR A 423 -28.72 27.95 7.01
N SER A 424 -29.80 27.57 7.69
CA SER A 424 -30.64 28.45 8.51
C SER A 424 -30.87 27.92 9.93
N TRP A 425 -31.50 26.76 10.09
CA TRP A 425 -32.05 26.35 11.40
C TRP A 425 -30.98 25.96 12.42
N VAL A 426 -29.92 25.27 11.98
CA VAL A 426 -28.86 24.78 12.86
C VAL A 426 -28.17 25.90 13.65
N LYS A 427 -28.06 27.11 13.06
CA LYS A 427 -27.54 28.31 13.75
C LYS A 427 -28.37 28.65 15.00
N ASN A 428 -29.69 28.57 14.86
CA ASN A 428 -30.61 28.84 15.97
C ASN A 428 -30.62 27.69 16.97
N TRP A 429 -30.52 26.44 16.50
CA TRP A 429 -30.45 25.27 17.38
C TRP A 429 -29.20 25.27 18.24
N VAL A 430 -28.01 25.48 17.66
CA VAL A 430 -26.75 25.60 18.41
C VAL A 430 -26.86 26.71 19.45
N ARG A 431 -27.35 27.90 19.06
CA ARG A 431 -27.51 29.03 19.99
C ARG A 431 -28.48 28.73 21.14
N ASN A 432 -29.52 27.95 20.88
CA ASN A 432 -30.55 27.63 21.86
C ASN A 432 -30.28 26.28 22.58
N GLY A 433 -29.06 25.76 22.52
CA GLY A 433 -28.67 24.52 23.20
C GLY A 433 -29.38 23.28 22.66
N TRP A 434 -29.51 23.19 21.32
CA TRP A 434 -30.19 22.10 20.60
C TRP A 434 -31.68 21.93 20.91
N LYS A 435 -32.36 23.06 21.16
CA LYS A 435 -33.81 23.10 21.36
C LYS A 435 -34.54 23.79 20.22
N THR A 436 -35.66 23.20 19.83
CA THR A 436 -36.63 23.76 18.89
C THR A 436 -37.34 24.98 19.49
N ARG A 437 -38.06 25.75 18.65
CA ARG A 437 -38.84 26.92 19.10
C ARG A 437 -39.88 26.59 20.18
N ILE A 438 -40.37 25.34 20.20
CA ILE A 438 -41.30 24.82 21.21
C ILE A 438 -40.59 24.16 22.40
N ARG A 439 -39.28 24.40 22.57
CA ARG A 439 -38.41 23.89 23.66
C ARG A 439 -38.26 22.36 23.73
N LYS A 440 -38.68 21.64 22.70
CA LYS A 440 -38.36 20.20 22.54
C LYS A 440 -36.97 20.03 21.94
N ASP A 441 -36.34 18.90 22.21
CA ASP A 441 -35.04 18.57 21.64
C ASP A 441 -35.13 18.42 20.12
N VAL A 442 -34.06 18.85 19.43
CA VAL A 442 -33.93 18.74 17.98
C VAL A 442 -33.71 17.27 17.59
N ARG A 443 -34.47 16.77 16.62
CA ARG A 443 -34.31 15.40 16.07
C ARG A 443 -33.05 15.28 15.21
N ASN A 444 -32.49 14.07 15.11
CA ASN A 444 -31.28 13.79 14.34
C ASN A 444 -30.08 14.66 14.76
N LYS A 445 -30.03 15.05 16.04
CA LYS A 445 -29.00 15.97 16.58
C LYS A 445 -27.59 15.42 16.34
N ASP A 446 -27.42 14.12 16.53
CA ASP A 446 -26.18 13.38 16.31
C ASP A 446 -25.61 13.61 14.89
N LEU A 447 -26.43 13.45 13.85
CA LEU A 447 -26.00 13.67 12.47
C LEU A 447 -25.81 15.16 12.15
N TRP A 448 -26.57 16.06 12.78
CA TRP A 448 -26.34 17.50 12.62
C TRP A 448 -25.02 17.95 13.24
N GLU A 449 -24.68 17.42 14.42
CA GLU A 449 -23.39 17.68 15.07
C GLU A 449 -22.25 17.13 14.22
N LEU A 450 -22.39 15.93 13.65
CA LEU A 450 -21.38 15.38 12.75
C LEU A 450 -21.21 16.23 11.47
N LEU A 451 -22.32 16.63 10.84
CA LEU A 451 -22.28 17.50 9.66
C LEU A 451 -21.54 18.82 9.95
N LEU A 452 -21.78 19.43 11.12
CA LEU A 452 -21.07 20.64 11.52
C LEU A 452 -19.58 20.38 11.76
N GLY A 453 -19.22 19.22 12.31
CA GLY A 453 -17.82 18.81 12.50
C GLY A 453 -17.10 18.70 11.15
N ASP A 454 -17.72 18.03 10.18
CA ASP A 454 -17.18 17.90 8.82
C ASP A 454 -17.04 19.27 8.13
N VAL A 455 -18.01 20.17 8.32
CA VAL A 455 -17.95 21.53 7.76
C VAL A 455 -16.83 22.37 8.39
N GLU A 456 -16.62 22.23 9.70
CA GLU A 456 -15.51 22.87 10.41
C GLU A 456 -14.16 22.35 9.92
N ARG A 457 -14.02 21.03 9.75
CA ARG A 457 -12.85 20.37 9.17
C ARG A 457 -12.54 20.90 7.76
N TRP A 458 -13.53 20.87 6.87
CA TRP A 458 -13.38 21.39 5.51
C TRP A 458 -12.97 22.86 5.49
N LYS A 459 -13.50 23.66 6.41
CA LYS A 459 -13.12 25.07 6.52
C LYS A 459 -11.66 25.28 6.93
N GLN A 460 -11.11 24.43 7.80
CA GLN A 460 -9.69 24.46 8.19
C GLN A 460 -8.78 24.17 6.99
N GLN A 461 -9.22 23.26 6.11
CA GLN A 461 -8.55 22.95 4.85
C GLN A 461 -8.86 23.96 3.72
N LYS A 462 -9.52 25.08 4.03
CA LYS A 462 -9.92 26.14 3.08
C LYS A 462 -10.97 25.73 2.03
N VAL A 463 -11.65 24.60 2.23
CA VAL A 463 -12.80 24.20 1.42
C VAL A 463 -14.09 24.79 2.00
N THR A 464 -14.93 25.37 1.15
CA THR A 464 -16.22 25.94 1.58
C THR A 464 -17.39 25.07 1.14
N VAL A 465 -18.21 24.62 2.10
CA VAL A 465 -19.39 23.78 1.86
C VAL A 465 -20.63 24.63 1.57
N TYR A 466 -21.31 24.30 0.46
CA TYR A 466 -22.59 24.88 0.07
C TYR A 466 -23.67 23.81 -0.07
N PHE A 467 -24.93 24.20 0.15
CA PHE A 467 -26.11 23.39 -0.13
C PHE A 467 -26.96 24.02 -1.22
N TRP A 468 -27.44 23.20 -2.16
CA TRP A 468 -28.33 23.61 -3.24
C TRP A 468 -29.59 22.75 -3.25
N GLU A 469 -30.74 23.40 -3.09
CA GLU A 469 -32.06 22.79 -3.29
C GLU A 469 -32.34 22.66 -4.80
N ILE A 470 -32.53 21.42 -5.26
CA ILE A 470 -32.79 21.06 -6.67
C ILE A 470 -34.13 20.36 -6.81
N SER A 471 -34.64 20.23 -8.05
CA SER A 471 -35.87 19.47 -8.29
C SER A 471 -35.61 17.97 -8.22
N ARG A 472 -36.66 17.18 -7.95
CA ARG A 472 -36.58 15.71 -7.87
C ARG A 472 -36.08 15.09 -9.16
N GLU A 473 -36.50 15.67 -10.30
CA GLU A 473 -36.10 15.20 -11.62
C GLU A 473 -34.58 15.36 -11.84
N ASP A 474 -33.98 16.40 -11.26
CA ASP A 474 -32.54 16.64 -11.35
C ASP A 474 -31.75 15.79 -10.31
N ASN A 475 -32.41 15.06 -9.41
CA ASN A 475 -31.81 14.19 -8.38
C ASN A 475 -32.15 12.69 -8.58
N ALA A 476 -32.62 12.30 -9.77
CA ALA A 476 -33.21 10.99 -10.02
C ALA A 476 -32.24 9.80 -9.78
N ASP A 477 -30.96 9.97 -10.13
CA ASP A 477 -29.95 8.91 -9.98
C ASP A 477 -29.68 8.60 -8.50
N ALA A 478 -29.58 9.64 -7.67
CA ALA A 478 -29.40 9.48 -6.23
C ALA A 478 -30.66 8.89 -5.58
N ASP A 479 -31.86 9.27 -6.03
CA ASP A 479 -33.12 8.67 -5.57
C ASP A 479 -33.22 7.18 -5.89
N ALA A 480 -32.89 6.79 -7.13
CA ALA A 480 -32.86 5.38 -7.53
C ALA A 480 -31.89 4.56 -6.67
N ALA A 481 -30.66 5.05 -6.47
CA ALA A 481 -29.64 4.37 -5.67
C ALA A 481 -30.02 4.27 -4.18
N ALA A 482 -30.67 5.30 -3.62
CA ALA A 482 -31.12 5.27 -2.23
C ALA A 482 -32.28 4.28 -2.02
N LYS A 483 -33.19 4.17 -3.01
CA LYS A 483 -34.30 3.18 -2.98
C LYS A 483 -33.79 1.76 -3.05
N GLU A 484 -32.82 1.50 -3.92
CA GLU A 484 -32.15 0.20 -3.99
C GLU A 484 -31.50 -0.15 -2.65
N ALA A 485 -30.76 0.78 -2.05
CA ALA A 485 -30.13 0.59 -0.75
C ALA A 485 -31.15 0.34 0.38
N ALA A 486 -32.32 0.99 0.31
CA ALA A 486 -33.40 0.78 1.27
C ALA A 486 -34.08 -0.59 1.14
N GLN A 487 -34.02 -1.25 -0.02
CA GLN A 487 -34.61 -2.58 -0.23
C GLN A 487 -33.70 -3.72 0.24
N ASN A 488 -32.45 -3.43 0.60
CA ASN A 488 -31.45 -4.43 0.94
C ASN A 488 -31.72 -5.06 2.32
N GLY A 489 -31.99 -6.37 2.38
CA GLY A 489 -32.50 -7.10 3.54
C GLY A 489 -31.50 -7.40 4.67
N THR A 490 -30.48 -6.58 4.86
CA THR A 490 -29.44 -6.80 5.88
C THR A 490 -29.96 -6.44 7.27
N THR A 491 -29.86 -7.36 8.23
CA THR A 491 -30.49 -7.25 9.56
C THR A 491 -29.85 -6.19 10.48
N ILE A 492 -28.58 -5.81 10.25
CA ILE A 492 -27.86 -4.81 11.05
C ILE A 492 -26.99 -3.94 10.14
N ALA A 493 -27.20 -2.62 10.17
CA ALA A 493 -26.36 -1.63 9.48
C ALA A 493 -25.65 -0.74 10.51
N GLU A 494 -24.31 -0.64 10.42
CA GLU A 494 -23.44 0.12 11.33
C GLU A 494 -22.87 1.36 10.66
N PHE A 495 -22.74 2.47 11.41
CA PHE A 495 -22.17 3.71 10.87
C PHE A 495 -20.68 3.54 10.57
N LYS A 496 -20.33 3.59 9.29
CA LYS A 496 -18.96 3.50 8.78
C LYS A 496 -18.65 4.66 7.83
N ASP A 497 -17.38 5.03 7.78
CA ASP A 497 -16.93 6.06 6.85
C ASP A 497 -16.94 5.53 5.42
N ILE A 498 -17.43 6.40 4.55
CA ILE A 498 -17.60 6.12 3.13
C ILE A 498 -16.47 6.88 2.47
N THR A 499 -15.52 6.17 1.90
CA THR A 499 -14.58 6.72 0.94
C THR A 499 -14.97 6.19 -0.45
N ALA A 500 -14.54 6.82 -1.54
CA ALA A 500 -14.70 6.29 -2.89
C ALA A 500 -14.09 4.87 -3.04
N ALA A 501 -13.24 4.46 -2.10
CA ALA A 501 -12.65 3.14 -1.97
C ALA A 501 -13.35 2.20 -0.96
N SER A 502 -14.33 2.69 -0.19
CA SER A 502 -14.97 1.93 0.89
C SER A 502 -16.04 0.98 0.32
N PRO A 503 -15.95 -0.34 0.55
CA PRO A 503 -16.90 -1.29 0.01
C PRO A 503 -18.11 -1.40 0.95
N GLN A 504 -19.29 -0.90 0.57
CA GLN A 504 -20.54 -1.43 1.16
C GLN A 504 -21.63 -1.80 0.14
N THR A 505 -21.92 -3.11 0.21
CA THR A 505 -23.17 -3.87 0.04
C THR A 505 -24.18 -3.45 -1.03
N GLY A 506 -24.21 -4.23 -2.11
CA GLY A 506 -25.28 -4.19 -3.11
C GLY A 506 -25.05 -4.94 -4.41
N MET A 507 -23.99 -5.77 -4.55
CA MET A 507 -23.99 -6.80 -5.59
C MET A 507 -24.12 -8.16 -4.90
N VAL A 508 -25.13 -8.90 -5.37
CA VAL A 508 -25.33 -10.32 -5.13
C VAL A 508 -23.98 -11.02 -5.10
N SER A 509 -23.82 -11.98 -4.19
CA SER A 509 -22.72 -12.95 -4.13
C SER A 509 -22.68 -13.85 -5.38
N GLY A 510 -22.58 -13.25 -6.56
CA GLY A 510 -22.13 -13.90 -7.77
C GLY A 510 -20.62 -13.77 -7.77
N GLU A 511 -19.94 -14.83 -7.38
CA GLU A 511 -18.51 -14.98 -7.61
C GLU A 511 -18.23 -14.61 -9.08
N MET A 512 -17.21 -13.79 -9.35
CA MET A 512 -16.84 -13.47 -10.73
C MET A 512 -16.23 -14.73 -11.32
N VAL A 513 -17.03 -15.64 -11.89
CA VAL A 513 -16.54 -16.91 -12.44
C VAL A 513 -16.32 -16.74 -13.94
N SER A 514 -15.07 -16.53 -14.35
CA SER A 514 -14.67 -16.59 -15.75
C SER A 514 -14.71 -18.06 -16.21
N CYS A 515 -15.52 -18.40 -17.21
CA CYS A 515 -15.65 -19.77 -17.72
C CYS A 515 -15.23 -19.91 -19.18
N GLU A 516 -14.80 -21.11 -19.59
CA GLU A 516 -14.49 -21.47 -20.97
C GLU A 516 -15.05 -22.87 -21.29
N MET A 517 -15.46 -23.08 -22.54
CA MET A 517 -15.90 -24.39 -23.02
C MET A 517 -14.68 -25.26 -23.38
N VAL A 518 -14.52 -26.40 -22.71
CA VAL A 518 -13.45 -27.38 -22.95
C VAL A 518 -14.10 -28.75 -23.13
N ASP A 519 -13.90 -29.39 -24.28
CA ASP A 519 -14.46 -30.71 -24.61
C ASP A 519 -15.98 -30.84 -24.33
N GLY A 520 -16.74 -29.77 -24.59
CA GLY A 520 -18.19 -29.72 -24.38
C GLY A 520 -18.64 -29.42 -22.95
N LYS A 521 -17.71 -29.17 -22.01
CA LYS A 521 -18.00 -28.82 -20.61
C LYS A 521 -17.59 -27.38 -20.32
N LEU A 522 -18.46 -26.63 -19.64
CA LEU A 522 -18.15 -25.28 -19.15
C LEU A 522 -17.28 -25.40 -17.89
N LEU A 523 -16.03 -24.93 -17.95
CA LEU A 523 -15.08 -24.99 -16.84
C LEU A 523 -14.63 -23.59 -16.41
N PRO A 524 -14.44 -23.35 -15.10
CA PRO A 524 -13.85 -22.11 -14.62
C PRO A 524 -12.39 -22.01 -15.10
N ARG A 525 -11.96 -20.80 -15.44
CA ARG A 525 -10.59 -20.51 -15.87
C ARG A 525 -9.70 -20.21 -14.68
N MET A 526 -8.50 -20.79 -14.71
CA MET A 526 -7.54 -20.75 -13.63
C MET A 526 -6.15 -20.44 -14.14
N LEU A 527 -5.45 -19.51 -13.49
CA LEU A 527 -4.04 -19.28 -13.68
C LEU A 527 -3.24 -19.97 -12.57
N VAL A 528 -2.24 -20.76 -12.93
CA VAL A 528 -1.18 -21.19 -12.00
C VAL A 528 0.06 -20.36 -12.26
N LEU A 529 0.44 -19.56 -11.26
CA LEU A 529 1.60 -18.69 -11.28
C LEU A 529 2.78 -19.36 -10.58
N CYS A 530 3.83 -19.67 -11.33
CA CYS A 530 5.02 -20.35 -10.82
C CYS A 530 6.27 -19.77 -11.49
N LEU A 531 6.85 -18.70 -10.93
CA LEU A 531 7.85 -17.88 -11.62
C LEU A 531 9.30 -18.34 -11.43
N GLU A 532 9.58 -19.25 -10.50
CA GLU A 532 10.95 -19.66 -10.19
C GLU A 532 11.17 -21.18 -10.14
N TYR A 533 10.21 -21.95 -9.63
CA TYR A 533 10.45 -23.35 -9.25
C TYR A 533 9.44 -24.35 -9.83
N GLU A 534 9.09 -24.17 -11.10
CA GLU A 534 8.07 -24.97 -11.82
C GLU A 534 8.32 -26.49 -11.74
N SER A 535 9.56 -26.94 -11.88
CA SER A 535 9.90 -28.37 -11.82
C SER A 535 9.66 -29.01 -10.45
N ALA A 536 9.88 -28.25 -9.36
CA ALA A 536 9.61 -28.72 -8.01
C ALA A 536 8.11 -28.80 -7.76
N PHE A 537 7.34 -27.80 -8.20
CA PHE A 537 5.89 -27.79 -8.06
C PHE A 537 5.25 -29.01 -8.76
N ASP A 538 5.62 -29.30 -9.99
CA ASP A 538 5.06 -30.45 -10.73
C ASP A 538 5.49 -31.80 -10.15
N THR A 539 6.65 -31.87 -9.52
CA THR A 539 7.15 -33.11 -8.89
C THR A 539 6.41 -33.40 -7.58
N TYR A 540 6.30 -32.41 -6.69
CA TYR A 540 5.72 -32.59 -5.36
C TYR A 540 4.18 -32.52 -5.37
N PHE A 541 3.59 -31.70 -6.24
CA PHE A 541 2.15 -31.45 -6.28
C PHE A 541 1.47 -32.09 -7.49
N LYS A 542 2.03 -33.18 -8.02
CA LYS A 542 1.52 -33.88 -9.22
C LYS A 542 0.05 -34.27 -9.11
N SER A 543 -0.36 -34.85 -7.97
CA SER A 543 -1.76 -35.23 -7.71
C SER A 543 -2.68 -34.01 -7.73
N LEU A 544 -2.29 -32.93 -7.06
CA LEU A 544 -3.04 -31.66 -7.04
C LEU A 544 -3.19 -31.08 -8.45
N VAL A 545 -2.11 -31.03 -9.24
CA VAL A 545 -2.15 -30.52 -10.61
C VAL A 545 -3.11 -31.34 -11.48
N SER A 546 -3.15 -32.66 -11.29
CA SER A 546 -4.09 -33.54 -12.01
C SER A 546 -5.55 -33.22 -11.67
N GLU A 547 -5.85 -33.03 -10.38
CA GLU A 547 -7.19 -32.67 -9.92
C GLU A 547 -7.62 -31.27 -10.36
N LEU A 548 -6.71 -30.30 -10.37
CA LEU A 548 -7.01 -28.95 -10.88
C LEU A 548 -7.35 -28.97 -12.37
N LYS A 549 -6.57 -29.70 -13.18
CA LYS A 549 -6.82 -29.85 -14.63
C LYS A 549 -8.16 -30.51 -14.93
N SER A 550 -8.65 -31.41 -14.06
CA SER A 550 -9.95 -32.08 -14.27
C SER A 550 -11.15 -31.20 -13.95
N LYS A 551 -10.94 -30.09 -13.20
CA LYS A 551 -12.00 -29.22 -12.66
C LYS A 551 -11.97 -27.79 -13.18
N ALA A 552 -10.86 -27.35 -13.77
CA ALA A 552 -10.69 -26.00 -14.30
C ALA A 552 -9.88 -25.99 -15.59
N LYS A 553 -10.15 -25.00 -16.45
CA LYS A 553 -9.30 -24.67 -17.59
C LYS A 553 -8.05 -23.96 -17.06
N MET A 554 -6.97 -24.71 -16.94
CA MET A 554 -5.74 -24.25 -16.30
C MET A 554 -4.73 -23.70 -17.31
N GLU A 555 -4.36 -22.43 -17.15
CA GLU A 555 -3.24 -21.76 -17.82
C GLU A 555 -2.06 -21.62 -16.85
N ARG A 556 -0.84 -21.53 -17.39
CA ARG A 556 0.38 -21.41 -16.58
C ARG A 556 1.23 -20.23 -17.01
N ALA A 557 1.80 -19.53 -16.03
CA ALA A 557 2.79 -18.51 -16.24
C ALA A 557 4.05 -18.81 -15.43
N ASN A 558 5.18 -18.95 -16.14
CA ASN A 558 6.51 -19.17 -15.56
C ASN A 558 7.48 -18.01 -15.77
N ALA A 559 6.98 -16.88 -16.29
CA ALA A 559 7.72 -15.64 -16.40
C ALA A 559 6.78 -14.45 -16.17
N PRO A 560 7.28 -13.33 -15.63
CA PRO A 560 6.44 -12.16 -15.34
C PRO A 560 5.64 -11.65 -16.54
N LYS A 561 6.28 -11.56 -17.72
CA LYS A 561 5.61 -11.15 -18.96
C LYS A 561 4.45 -12.06 -19.35
N ALA A 562 4.59 -13.38 -19.17
CA ALA A 562 3.53 -14.34 -19.45
C ALA A 562 2.37 -14.19 -18.46
N ALA A 563 2.68 -13.95 -17.18
CA ALA A 563 1.67 -13.71 -16.15
C ALA A 563 0.84 -12.46 -16.45
N LEU A 564 1.49 -11.34 -16.76
CA LEU A 564 0.82 -10.08 -17.11
C LEU A 564 0.00 -10.22 -18.39
N ALA A 565 0.48 -10.97 -19.39
CA ALA A 565 -0.27 -11.22 -20.62
C ALA A 565 -1.57 -12.00 -20.38
N ILE A 566 -1.55 -13.00 -19.49
CA ILE A 566 -2.75 -13.79 -19.13
C ILE A 566 -3.72 -12.94 -18.30
N LEU A 567 -3.20 -12.19 -17.32
CA LEU A 567 -4.01 -11.30 -16.47
C LEU A 567 -4.57 -10.10 -17.23
N GLY A 568 -3.96 -9.70 -18.34
CA GLY A 568 -4.43 -8.61 -19.22
C GLY A 568 -5.44 -9.04 -20.29
N GLN A 569 -5.86 -10.30 -20.35
CA GLN A 569 -6.84 -10.76 -21.33
C GLN A 569 -8.22 -10.15 -21.08
N LYS A 570 -9.03 -9.98 -22.15
CA LYS A 570 -10.39 -9.41 -22.10
C LYS A 570 -11.31 -10.11 -21.08
N SER A 571 -11.08 -11.41 -20.89
CA SER A 571 -11.63 -12.18 -19.77
C SER A 571 -10.42 -12.72 -19.01
N PRO A 572 -10.04 -12.18 -17.83
CA PRO A 572 -8.93 -12.72 -17.06
C PRO A 572 -9.39 -13.92 -16.21
N PRO A 573 -8.48 -14.84 -15.84
CA PRO A 573 -8.80 -15.94 -14.94
C PRO A 573 -9.31 -15.46 -13.57
N SER A 574 -10.42 -16.04 -13.14
CA SER A 574 -11.07 -15.75 -11.85
C SER A 574 -10.46 -16.52 -10.67
N ILE A 575 -9.66 -17.55 -10.95
CA ILE A 575 -8.94 -18.34 -9.95
C ILE A 575 -7.45 -18.23 -10.26
N ILE A 576 -6.66 -17.82 -9.27
CA ILE A 576 -5.21 -17.67 -9.39
C ILE A 576 -4.56 -18.49 -8.27
N LEU A 577 -3.80 -19.52 -8.63
CA LEU A 577 -2.99 -20.29 -7.69
C LEU A 577 -1.55 -19.80 -7.77
N VAL A 578 -1.07 -19.21 -6.69
CA VAL A 578 0.33 -18.84 -6.52
C VAL A 578 1.06 -20.07 -5.98
N ALA A 579 1.87 -20.68 -6.84
CA ALA A 579 2.54 -21.94 -6.56
C ALA A 579 3.94 -21.77 -5.94
N ASP A 580 4.57 -20.61 -6.09
CA ASP A 580 5.89 -20.32 -5.54
C ASP A 580 6.07 -18.85 -5.10
N GLY A 581 7.19 -18.60 -4.42
CA GLY A 581 7.52 -17.28 -3.86
C GLY A 581 7.98 -16.24 -4.88
N GLY A 582 8.07 -16.57 -6.18
CA GLY A 582 8.57 -15.63 -7.18
C GLY A 582 7.72 -14.36 -7.29
N ILE A 583 6.41 -14.47 -7.00
CA ILE A 583 5.50 -13.31 -6.93
C ILE A 583 5.95 -12.26 -5.91
N ALA A 584 6.67 -12.64 -4.84
CA ALA A 584 7.11 -11.67 -3.84
C ALA A 584 8.25 -10.77 -4.35
N LYS A 585 8.97 -11.19 -5.39
CA LYS A 585 10.10 -10.45 -5.99
C LYS A 585 9.68 -9.54 -7.15
N ASP A 586 8.59 -9.88 -7.84
CA ASP A 586 8.11 -9.12 -9.00
C ASP A 586 6.93 -8.20 -8.64
N ARG A 587 7.20 -6.89 -8.57
CA ARG A 587 6.21 -5.88 -8.16
C ARG A 587 5.03 -5.77 -9.13
N GLU A 588 5.27 -5.87 -10.43
CA GLU A 588 4.22 -5.70 -11.43
C GLU A 588 3.22 -6.85 -11.38
N VAL A 589 3.72 -8.09 -11.38
CA VAL A 589 2.87 -9.28 -11.26
C VAL A 589 2.15 -9.31 -9.92
N ARG A 590 2.85 -8.99 -8.82
CA ARG A 590 2.23 -8.90 -7.48
C ARG A 590 1.09 -7.90 -7.46
N THR A 591 1.30 -6.70 -8.00
CA THR A 591 0.27 -5.65 -8.06
C THR A 591 -0.90 -6.09 -8.92
N ALA A 592 -0.64 -6.71 -10.08
CA ALA A 592 -1.68 -7.22 -10.96
C ALA A 592 -2.54 -8.30 -10.28
N VAL A 593 -1.92 -9.27 -9.59
CA VAL A 593 -2.64 -10.33 -8.87
C VAL A 593 -3.46 -9.75 -7.71
N ILE A 594 -2.90 -8.82 -6.93
CA ILE A 594 -3.63 -8.17 -5.82
C ILE A 594 -4.80 -7.34 -6.35
N ASN A 595 -4.64 -6.67 -7.49
CA ASN A 595 -5.74 -5.94 -8.12
C ASN A 595 -6.86 -6.89 -8.59
N HIS A 596 -6.51 -8.05 -9.17
CA HIS A 596 -7.50 -9.07 -9.53
C HIS A 596 -8.23 -9.63 -8.31
N LEU A 597 -7.49 -9.90 -7.22
CA LEU A 597 -8.05 -10.30 -5.93
C LEU A 597 -9.07 -9.27 -5.44
N ARG A 598 -8.67 -7.99 -5.34
CA ARG A 598 -9.56 -6.91 -4.89
C ARG A 598 -10.80 -6.74 -5.78
N ARG A 599 -10.72 -7.10 -7.07
CA ARG A 599 -11.82 -7.06 -8.05
C ARG A 599 -12.75 -8.28 -8.02
N GLY A 600 -12.48 -9.30 -7.21
CA GLY A 600 -13.36 -10.46 -7.05
C GLY A 600 -12.75 -11.82 -7.39
N ALA A 601 -11.48 -11.87 -7.81
CA ALA A 601 -10.81 -13.14 -8.06
C ALA A 601 -10.51 -13.90 -6.76
N ARG A 602 -10.36 -15.22 -6.88
CA ARG A 602 -9.82 -16.08 -5.83
C ARG A 602 -8.32 -16.21 -6.02
N VAL A 603 -7.55 -15.84 -5.00
CA VAL A 603 -6.11 -16.07 -4.99
C VAL A 603 -5.80 -17.09 -3.91
N VAL A 604 -5.13 -18.18 -4.28
CA VAL A 604 -4.74 -19.23 -3.32
C VAL A 604 -3.22 -19.34 -3.30
N LEU A 605 -2.63 -19.12 -2.13
CA LEU A 605 -1.21 -19.29 -1.87
C LEU A 605 -0.98 -20.73 -1.40
N ALA A 606 -0.27 -21.50 -2.21
CA ALA A 606 -0.05 -22.93 -1.96
C ALA A 606 1.30 -23.39 -2.53
N GLY A 607 1.59 -24.67 -2.38
CA GLY A 607 2.73 -25.27 -3.05
C GLY A 607 4.06 -24.86 -2.42
N CYS A 608 5.00 -24.44 -3.25
CA CYS A 608 6.33 -24.02 -2.81
C CYS A 608 6.37 -22.60 -2.24
N PHE A 609 5.26 -21.84 -2.28
CA PHE A 609 5.18 -20.48 -1.72
C PHE A 609 5.63 -20.44 -0.25
N SER A 610 5.08 -21.33 0.58
CA SER A 610 5.33 -21.43 2.02
C SER A 610 6.72 -22.01 2.39
N ARG A 611 7.55 -22.33 1.40
CA ARG A 611 8.88 -22.94 1.59
C ARG A 611 10.04 -22.01 1.19
N LEU A 612 9.79 -21.05 0.30
CA LEU A 612 10.85 -20.39 -0.46
C LEU A 612 11.06 -18.91 -0.11
N LEU A 613 10.24 -18.39 0.80
CA LEU A 613 10.31 -16.99 1.24
C LEU A 613 10.74 -16.92 2.70
N ALA A 614 11.55 -15.90 3.01
CA ALA A 614 11.87 -15.56 4.38
C ALA A 614 10.58 -15.11 5.12
N PRO A 615 10.42 -15.44 6.41
CA PRO A 615 9.29 -15.05 7.26
C PRO A 615 8.83 -13.61 7.04
N GLU A 616 9.76 -12.66 7.03
CA GLU A 616 9.49 -11.21 6.92
C GLU A 616 8.89 -10.85 5.56
N ARG A 617 9.29 -11.57 4.50
CA ARG A 617 8.74 -11.37 3.15
C ARG A 617 7.32 -11.89 3.04
N ILE A 618 6.99 -12.97 3.75
CA ILE A 618 5.63 -13.52 3.79
C ILE A 618 4.73 -12.57 4.58
N ASP A 619 5.19 -12.10 5.74
CA ASP A 619 4.45 -11.17 6.59
C ASP A 619 4.17 -9.86 5.84
N ARG A 620 5.18 -9.30 5.16
CA ARG A 620 5.02 -8.13 4.30
C ARG A 620 4.05 -8.39 3.14
N PHE A 621 4.09 -9.59 2.55
CA PHE A 621 3.18 -9.95 1.46
C PHE A 621 1.71 -9.93 1.90
N PHE A 622 1.41 -10.36 3.13
CA PHE A 622 0.07 -10.25 3.72
C PHE A 622 -0.29 -8.81 4.12
N SER A 623 0.66 -8.06 4.68
CA SER A 623 0.49 -6.65 5.05
C SER A 623 0.07 -5.77 3.87
N VAL A 624 0.65 -5.99 2.68
CA VAL A 624 0.26 -5.27 1.44
C VAL A 624 -1.21 -5.53 1.05
N MET A 625 -1.78 -6.65 1.49
CA MET A 625 -3.20 -6.99 1.31
C MET A 625 -4.10 -6.53 2.46
N GLY A 626 -3.55 -5.82 3.45
CA GLY A 626 -4.26 -5.34 4.63
C GLY A 626 -4.55 -6.45 5.66
N LEU A 627 -3.80 -7.55 5.63
CA LEU A 627 -3.98 -8.66 6.55
C LEU A 627 -2.89 -8.63 7.63
N PRO A 628 -3.25 -8.75 8.93
CA PRO A 628 -2.29 -8.77 10.03
C PRO A 628 -1.56 -10.12 10.17
N TRP A 629 -1.66 -10.99 9.16
CA TRP A 629 -1.15 -12.36 9.24
C TRP A 629 0.38 -12.37 9.29
N GLN A 630 0.92 -13.12 10.24
CA GLN A 630 2.36 -13.29 10.41
C GLN A 630 2.73 -14.75 10.50
N THR A 631 3.96 -15.10 10.12
CA THR A 631 4.50 -16.45 10.20
C THR A 631 4.85 -16.86 11.62
N ALA A 632 4.53 -18.10 11.97
CA ALA A 632 4.72 -18.69 13.30
C ALA A 632 6.04 -19.48 13.39
N GLY A 633 7.14 -18.89 12.89
CA GLY A 633 8.46 -19.53 12.85
C GLY A 633 8.66 -20.49 11.68
N LEU A 634 9.45 -21.56 11.88
CA LEU A 634 9.85 -22.50 10.83
C LEU A 634 8.80 -23.57 10.52
N CYS A 635 8.86 -24.11 9.29
CA CYS A 635 8.00 -25.20 8.86
C CYS A 635 8.17 -26.44 9.77
N ARG A 636 7.05 -26.93 10.32
CA ARG A 636 7.05 -28.07 11.25
C ARG A 636 5.96 -29.06 10.91
N GLN A 637 6.15 -30.31 11.32
CA GLN A 637 5.15 -31.35 11.14
C GLN A 637 4.17 -31.31 12.32
N ALA A 638 2.88 -31.19 12.01
CA ALA A 638 1.84 -31.26 13.03
C ALA A 638 0.59 -31.95 12.50
N GLN A 639 -0.16 -32.54 13.43
CA GLN A 639 -1.53 -32.94 13.19
C GLN A 639 -2.38 -31.69 13.24
N VAL A 640 -3.02 -31.34 12.14
CA VAL A 640 -3.93 -30.20 12.08
C VAL A 640 -5.37 -30.66 12.22
N ASN A 641 -6.18 -29.82 12.86
CA ASN A 641 -7.60 -30.08 13.08
C ASN A 641 -8.43 -28.98 12.42
N LEU A 642 -9.53 -29.39 11.80
CA LEU A 642 -10.54 -28.50 11.25
C LEU A 642 -11.26 -27.79 12.40
N THR A 643 -11.30 -26.45 12.39
CA THR A 643 -11.78 -25.67 13.54
C THR A 643 -12.86 -24.63 13.24
N SER A 644 -13.19 -24.36 11.97
CA SER A 644 -14.09 -23.24 11.67
C SER A 644 -15.59 -23.56 11.75
N ALA A 645 -16.25 -22.80 12.63
CA ALA A 645 -17.71 -22.69 12.71
C ALA A 645 -18.32 -21.85 11.57
N TYR A 646 -17.47 -21.24 10.73
CA TYR A 646 -17.84 -20.35 9.63
C TYR A 646 -17.77 -21.05 8.26
N LEU A 647 -17.26 -22.27 8.22
CA LEU A 647 -17.34 -23.16 7.08
C LEU A 647 -18.78 -23.67 6.96
N GLY A 648 -19.42 -23.43 5.82
CA GLY A 648 -20.74 -24.00 5.56
C GLY A 648 -20.71 -25.54 5.53
N ASP A 649 -21.83 -26.16 5.89
CA ASP A 649 -22.02 -27.63 6.01
C ASP A 649 -21.48 -28.42 4.80
N TYR A 650 -21.57 -27.84 3.61
CA TYR A 650 -21.04 -28.43 2.38
C TYR A 650 -19.53 -28.68 2.43
N LEU A 651 -18.73 -27.67 2.82
CA LEU A 651 -17.29 -27.81 2.90
C LEU A 651 -16.89 -28.72 4.07
N LEU A 652 -17.58 -28.60 5.20
CA LEU A 652 -17.37 -29.48 6.36
C LEU A 652 -17.53 -30.96 6.01
N SER A 653 -18.47 -31.31 5.13
CA SER A 653 -18.69 -32.70 4.70
C SER A 653 -17.61 -33.28 3.78
N ARG A 654 -16.79 -32.43 3.15
CA ARG A 654 -15.79 -32.83 2.12
C ARG A 654 -14.35 -32.68 2.58
N LEU A 655 -14.10 -31.86 3.59
CA LEU A 655 -12.78 -31.64 4.16
C LEU A 655 -12.48 -32.69 5.25
N THR A 656 -11.24 -33.16 5.31
CA THR A 656 -10.84 -34.16 6.31
C THR A 656 -10.78 -33.52 7.71
N PRO A 657 -11.45 -34.05 8.74
CA PRO A 657 -11.52 -33.40 10.06
C PRO A 657 -10.16 -33.19 10.74
N SER A 658 -9.22 -34.11 10.52
CA SER A 658 -7.83 -33.97 10.98
C SER A 658 -6.88 -34.79 10.10
N TYR A 659 -5.70 -34.25 9.84
CA TYR A 659 -4.62 -34.96 9.15
C TYR A 659 -3.25 -34.40 9.54
N ASN A 660 -2.18 -35.12 9.22
CA ASN A 660 -0.80 -34.66 9.44
C ASN A 660 -0.31 -33.90 8.20
N GLN A 661 0.35 -32.76 8.42
CA GLN A 661 1.06 -32.04 7.37
C GLN A 661 2.34 -31.40 7.90
N LYS A 662 3.32 -31.24 7.03
CA LYS A 662 4.43 -30.32 7.28
C LYS A 662 4.02 -28.96 6.74
N ALA A 663 3.84 -27.99 7.64
CA ALA A 663 3.34 -26.68 7.27
C ALA A 663 4.19 -25.54 7.84
N LEU A 664 4.26 -24.45 7.09
CA LEU A 664 4.51 -23.12 7.66
C LEU A 664 3.20 -22.64 8.27
N PHE A 665 3.22 -22.27 9.54
CA PHE A 665 2.02 -21.83 10.23
C PHE A 665 1.96 -20.30 10.31
N LEU A 666 0.75 -19.75 10.48
CA LEU A 666 0.49 -18.34 10.66
C LEU A 666 -0.09 -18.03 12.05
N ARG A 667 0.03 -16.77 12.46
CA ARG A 667 -0.54 -16.13 13.67
C ARG A 667 -1.26 -14.85 13.29
N HIS A 668 -1.95 -14.27 14.27
CA HIS A 668 -2.73 -13.03 14.13
C HIS A 668 -3.83 -13.15 13.06
N ILE A 669 -4.52 -14.30 13.04
CA ILE A 669 -5.63 -14.57 12.13
C ILE A 669 -6.95 -14.53 12.89
N SER A 670 -7.93 -13.79 12.36
CA SER A 670 -9.27 -13.69 12.94
C SER A 670 -9.97 -15.05 12.92
N LYS A 671 -10.76 -15.36 13.96
CA LYS A 671 -11.37 -16.69 14.15
C LYS A 671 -12.28 -17.13 13.01
N ASP A 672 -12.88 -16.18 12.30
CA ASP A 672 -13.72 -16.39 11.12
C ASP A 672 -12.95 -16.81 9.86
N GLN A 673 -11.63 -16.53 9.83
CA GLN A 673 -10.76 -16.82 8.70
C GLN A 673 -10.03 -18.16 8.82
N VAL A 674 -9.99 -18.74 10.02
CA VAL A 674 -9.23 -19.96 10.32
C VAL A 674 -9.93 -21.19 9.76
N TRP A 675 -9.24 -22.09 9.05
CA TRP A 675 -9.81 -23.38 8.63
C TRP A 675 -9.19 -24.55 9.41
N TYR A 676 -7.86 -24.59 9.48
CA TYR A 676 -7.12 -25.65 10.19
C TYR A 676 -6.09 -25.05 11.15
N THR A 677 -6.00 -25.61 12.35
CA THR A 677 -5.03 -25.22 13.39
C THR A 677 -4.26 -26.40 13.92
N ASP A 678 -3.05 -26.16 14.45
CA ASP A 678 -2.36 -27.15 15.28
C ASP A 678 -2.83 -27.03 16.75
N PRO A 679 -3.49 -28.05 17.32
CA PRO A 679 -3.94 -28.04 18.70
C PRO A 679 -2.80 -28.04 19.75
N ARG A 680 -1.55 -28.29 19.35
CA ARG A 680 -0.37 -28.31 20.24
C ARG A 680 0.46 -27.03 20.18
N GLY A 681 0.32 -26.24 19.12
CA GLY A 681 0.87 -24.88 19.03
C GLY A 681 -0.04 -23.89 19.75
N LEU A 682 0.38 -22.64 19.90
CA LEU A 682 -0.42 -21.54 20.49
C LEU A 682 -1.61 -21.14 19.58
N ASN A 683 -2.43 -22.11 19.15
CA ASN A 683 -3.44 -22.02 18.09
C ASN A 683 -2.90 -21.49 16.75
N ASP A 684 -1.66 -21.87 16.42
CA ASP A 684 -1.04 -21.59 15.13
C ASP A 684 -1.92 -22.14 13.97
N VAL A 685 -2.09 -21.33 12.93
CA VAL A 685 -3.03 -21.58 11.83
C VAL A 685 -2.30 -22.15 10.62
N ALA A 686 -2.73 -23.31 10.13
CA ALA A 686 -2.13 -23.96 8.97
C ALA A 686 -2.85 -23.64 7.66
N VAL A 687 -4.14 -23.32 7.74
CA VAL A 687 -4.99 -22.99 6.60
C VAL A 687 -5.89 -21.83 7.01
N ALA A 688 -5.92 -20.78 6.21
CA ALA A 688 -6.75 -19.60 6.43
C ALA A 688 -7.37 -19.11 5.11
N CYS A 689 -8.52 -18.43 5.22
CA CYS A 689 -9.20 -17.80 4.10
C CYS A 689 -9.77 -16.45 4.55
N ALA A 690 -9.36 -15.36 3.91
CA ALA A 690 -9.84 -14.01 4.20
C ALA A 690 -10.49 -13.37 2.97
N ASP A 691 -11.42 -12.47 3.21
CA ASP A 691 -11.96 -11.59 2.18
C ASP A 691 -11.00 -10.40 2.00
N VAL A 692 -10.61 -10.12 0.75
CA VAL A 692 -9.73 -9.00 0.39
C VAL A 692 -10.36 -8.25 -0.78
N GLY A 693 -10.90 -7.07 -0.51
CA GLY A 693 -11.78 -6.37 -1.46
C GLY A 693 -13.03 -7.21 -1.74
N LEU A 694 -13.31 -7.49 -3.02
CA LEU A 694 -14.41 -8.37 -3.45
C LEU A 694 -14.00 -9.84 -3.57
N GLY A 695 -12.70 -10.16 -3.50
CA GLY A 695 -12.18 -11.49 -3.72
C GLY A 695 -11.85 -12.25 -2.44
N LYS A 696 -11.36 -13.47 -2.60
CA LYS A 696 -10.97 -14.36 -1.49
C LYS A 696 -9.51 -14.74 -1.59
N LEU A 697 -8.76 -14.49 -0.52
CA LEU A 697 -7.39 -14.94 -0.34
C LEU A 697 -7.39 -16.22 0.50
N GLY A 698 -6.98 -17.34 -0.11
CA GLY A 698 -6.72 -18.59 0.58
C GLY A 698 -5.23 -18.77 0.84
N TYR A 699 -4.86 -19.28 2.01
CA TYR A 699 -3.51 -19.70 2.33
C TYR A 699 -3.52 -21.14 2.85
N ILE A 700 -2.57 -21.93 2.35
CA ILE A 700 -2.22 -23.24 2.92
C ILE A 700 -0.72 -23.34 3.15
N GLY A 701 -0.34 -23.69 4.37
CA GLY A 701 1.05 -23.81 4.80
C GLY A 701 1.75 -25.08 4.31
N ASP A 702 1.04 -26.05 3.74
CA ASP A 702 1.57 -27.35 3.35
C ASP A 702 2.69 -27.24 2.32
N VAL A 703 3.89 -27.71 2.70
CA VAL A 703 5.09 -27.68 1.84
C VAL A 703 5.36 -29.00 1.11
N ASN A 704 4.60 -30.05 1.41
CA ASN A 704 4.78 -31.40 0.86
C ASN A 704 3.66 -31.84 -0.09
N GLY A 705 2.47 -31.24 0.01
CA GLY A 705 1.34 -31.62 -0.84
C GLY A 705 0.71 -32.94 -0.42
N GLU A 706 0.37 -33.07 0.86
CA GLU A 706 -0.26 -34.27 1.41
C GLU A 706 -1.61 -34.55 0.72
N GLU A 707 -1.97 -35.82 0.47
CA GLU A 707 -3.23 -36.17 -0.23
C GLU A 707 -4.50 -35.47 0.37
N PRO A 708 -4.67 -35.36 1.71
CA PRO A 708 -5.79 -34.63 2.28
C PRO A 708 -5.78 -33.11 2.00
N SER A 709 -4.62 -32.51 1.74
CA SER A 709 -4.50 -31.08 1.46
C SER A 709 -5.00 -30.70 0.06
N ILE A 710 -5.10 -31.67 -0.86
CA ILE A 710 -5.67 -31.47 -2.20
C ILE A 710 -7.12 -30.98 -2.09
N ALA A 711 -7.94 -31.61 -1.25
CA ALA A 711 -9.32 -31.20 -1.04
C ALA A 711 -9.39 -29.77 -0.44
N VAL A 712 -8.45 -29.41 0.44
CA VAL A 712 -8.37 -28.07 1.01
C VAL A 712 -8.07 -27.02 -0.07
N VAL A 713 -7.06 -27.25 -0.93
CA VAL A 713 -6.73 -26.35 -2.04
C VAL A 713 -7.91 -26.21 -3.01
N LEU A 714 -8.55 -27.32 -3.39
CA LEU A 714 -9.76 -27.27 -4.22
C LEU A 714 -10.89 -26.47 -3.55
N GLY A 715 -11.02 -26.58 -2.23
CA GLY A 715 -12.00 -25.83 -1.44
C GLY A 715 -11.74 -24.32 -1.47
N LEU A 716 -10.48 -23.92 -1.24
CA LEU A 716 -10.05 -22.52 -1.32
C LEU A 716 -10.23 -21.94 -2.73
N CYS A 717 -9.99 -22.74 -3.78
CA CYS A 717 -10.25 -22.37 -5.17
C CYS A 717 -11.75 -22.34 -5.54
N GLY A 718 -12.64 -22.85 -4.69
CA GLY A 718 -14.08 -22.98 -5.00
C GLY A 718 -14.43 -24.14 -5.95
N LEU A 719 -13.48 -25.03 -6.22
CA LEU A 719 -13.60 -26.14 -7.19
C LEU A 719 -14.16 -27.44 -6.60
N LEU A 720 -14.48 -27.46 -5.30
CA LEU A 720 -15.17 -28.59 -4.67
C LEU A 720 -16.66 -28.65 -4.99
N ARG A 721 -17.26 -27.57 -5.52
CA ARG A 721 -18.68 -27.48 -5.89
C ARG A 721 -18.98 -28.17 -7.24
N SER A 722 -20.23 -28.58 -7.48
CA SER A 722 -20.67 -29.05 -8.80
C SER A 722 -20.67 -27.87 -9.79
N PRO A 723 -20.22 -28.04 -11.06
CA PRO A 723 -20.22 -26.97 -12.06
C PRO A 723 -21.59 -26.26 -12.18
N ASP A 724 -22.68 -27.01 -12.06
CA ASP A 724 -24.06 -26.49 -12.19
C ASP A 724 -24.48 -25.54 -11.05
N SER A 725 -23.77 -25.57 -9.91
CA SER A 725 -24.07 -24.71 -8.75
C SER A 725 -23.34 -23.37 -8.75
N LEU A 726 -22.41 -23.16 -9.69
CA LEU A 726 -21.71 -21.88 -9.87
C LEU A 726 -22.53 -20.88 -10.71
N ILE A 727 -23.60 -21.34 -11.36
CA ILE A 727 -24.47 -20.56 -12.23
C ILE A 727 -25.77 -20.27 -11.48
N GLY A 728 -25.77 -19.21 -10.67
CA GLY A 728 -27.02 -18.60 -10.20
C GLY A 728 -27.81 -18.09 -11.41
N SER A 729 -29.13 -18.33 -11.43
CA SER A 729 -30.05 -18.03 -12.53
C SER A 729 -29.83 -16.65 -13.14
N THR A 730 -29.03 -16.59 -14.21
CA THR A 730 -28.85 -15.38 -15.02
C THR A 730 -29.64 -15.63 -16.28
N THR A 731 -30.69 -14.84 -16.49
CA THR A 731 -31.47 -14.81 -17.72
C THR A 731 -30.49 -14.56 -18.86
N ILE A 732 -30.34 -15.53 -19.75
CA ILE A 732 -29.54 -15.37 -20.96
C ILE A 732 -30.24 -14.29 -21.79
N VAL A 733 -29.64 -13.10 -21.88
CA VAL A 733 -29.95 -12.17 -22.97
C VAL A 733 -29.30 -12.80 -24.19
N GLU A 734 -30.06 -13.61 -24.92
CA GLU A 734 -29.66 -14.06 -26.25
C GLU A 734 -29.62 -12.82 -27.14
N ASP A 735 -28.41 -12.50 -27.59
CA ASP A 735 -28.12 -11.48 -28.58
C ASP A 735 -28.69 -11.97 -29.92
N SER A 736 -29.97 -11.70 -30.18
CA SER A 736 -30.59 -11.99 -31.47
C SER A 736 -30.05 -10.99 -32.49
N GLN A 737 -29.07 -11.44 -33.27
CA GLN A 737 -28.70 -10.83 -34.54
C GLN A 737 -29.95 -10.76 -35.45
N GLU A 738 -30.58 -9.59 -35.53
CA GLU A 738 -31.56 -9.31 -36.57
C GLU A 738 -30.85 -9.13 -37.92
N ASN A 739 -31.01 -10.16 -38.75
CA ASN A 739 -30.78 -10.18 -40.19
C ASN A 739 -31.39 -8.97 -40.90
N TRP A 740 -30.58 -8.21 -41.63
CA TRP A 740 -31.04 -7.42 -42.76
C TRP A 740 -30.54 -8.07 -44.05
N ALA A 741 -31.26 -9.10 -44.48
CA ALA A 741 -31.15 -9.64 -45.82
C ALA A 741 -31.88 -8.69 -46.80
N ILE A 742 -31.12 -8.06 -47.68
CA ILE A 742 -31.64 -7.40 -48.88
C ILE A 742 -31.84 -8.49 -49.92
N GLU A 743 -33.08 -8.93 -50.13
CA GLU A 743 -33.48 -9.60 -51.37
C GLU A 743 -34.47 -8.73 -52.15
N ALA A 744 -33.95 -8.20 -53.25
CA ALA A 744 -34.75 -7.73 -54.36
C ALA A 744 -35.33 -8.94 -55.09
N THR A 745 -36.64 -8.97 -55.36
CA THR A 745 -37.21 -9.01 -56.73
C THR A 745 -38.74 -9.18 -56.72
N SER A 746 -39.39 -8.28 -57.48
CA SER A 746 -40.60 -8.46 -58.31
C SER A 746 -41.60 -9.58 -58.00
N GLY A 747 -42.86 -9.18 -57.79
CA GLY A 747 -44.03 -10.05 -57.89
C GLY A 747 -45.26 -9.45 -57.25
#